data_AF-A0A937N1M4-F1
#
_entry.id   AF-A0A937N1M4-F1
#
_cell.length_a   1.000
_cell.length_b   1.000
_cell.length_c   1.000
_cell.angle_alpha   90.00
_cell.angle_beta   90.00
_cell.angle_gamma   90.00
#
_symmetry.space_group_name_H-M   'P 1'
#
loop_
_entity.id
_entity.type
_entity.pdbx_description
1 polymer ?
#
loop_
_entity_poly.entity_id
_entity_poly.type
_entity_poly.pdbx_seq_one_letter_code
_entity_poly.pdbx_strand_id
1 'polypeptide(L)'
;MIMRSTHWLWWMWLVAGCICADSVAGQSAEDGAQTLQLARHAASAGCFSEAETLLREKIADPDAPAVDQFAVQLEILRRIRLDYSLTGEQLLRQLRESIPDVTAEEMERWRQQGVLQHRVIDGQVCYFKRAAGNLSRACPAAKARRQTRVTPTGTRFDLPAHLAQLVAEAERIGQTQIHPVKHRIRYELRVKEGHRRLRKGAIVRCWLPFPQEYRQQTQVKLLSAEPASAIVSPNGHPHRTVYFELTVDDPSNPPAFEAEFEFVTAAYVPQLDPAKVKPYDTTDELYREYTAERAPHIVFTPEVKKLAAEIVGDETNPLEKALRIFRWVSNEIRWCSEMEYSTIQNLSGKGIAAREGDCGVQGLVFVTLCRAAGVPARWQSGWQSLPNRRNMHDWSEFYVEPWGWLPADASYGLQEHADARVRDFYCGHLDPYRLIVNLDYGHQLHPAKQSFRSEPCDFQRGEIEVDGHNLYFDEWSWDIDVRTMPLDGGLTSVEEALDAVVPKQLQAGKMSGAVIAVGRRTEAGYETWQKAYGLMQFEPQPAPMRKDAIFDMASMTKPIATGTSLMKLVEQGRLALDDPVGKYLPEFNTEDNKKKVTIRHLMTHMSGMPPYVGAARQKVIRDEAGKFPCPDATREYIRKLSLAAEPGEKMVYSCLNAILCAAVLEVVTGQPLDSFAAEHIFKPLKMDSSGFNPLENKRTRCVPSERAAHGSGAGGFLQGQVHDPLAAMQGGVSGNAGLFSTVADLHRYAQMMLDGGTLDGVRILKEQTIRDMTRVQNPGAVNKYGKPDRRGLLWDLYVPDPGDAGVDAIFAYGHTGYTGTAIRMYPEHGVYIIALANRVHPNDTGKVGSLRRAVWETVGAVLMDCPAP
;
A
#
# COMPACT_ATOMS: atom_id res chain seq x y z
N MET A 1 -36.81 -5.10 38.95
CA MET A 1 -38.25 -5.24 39.29
C MET A 1 -38.87 -6.16 38.25
N ILE A 2 -39.61 -7.15 38.73
CA ILE A 2 -39.93 -8.44 38.09
C ILE A 2 -40.85 -8.29 36.86
N MET A 3 -40.50 -8.91 35.73
CA MET A 3 -41.37 -9.71 34.85
C MET A 3 -40.69 -9.99 33.51
N ARG A 4 -40.57 -11.28 33.16
CA ARG A 4 -40.63 -11.90 31.81
C ARG A 4 -39.79 -13.18 31.76
N SER A 5 -40.26 -14.17 32.52
CA SER A 5 -40.00 -15.58 32.29
C SER A 5 -41.29 -16.17 31.71
N THR A 6 -41.30 -16.45 30.41
CA THR A 6 -42.17 -17.41 29.69
C THR A 6 -42.08 -17.09 28.21
N HIS A 7 -41.48 -17.99 27.42
CA HIS A 7 -41.74 -18.31 26.01
C HIS A 7 -40.53 -19.09 25.46
N TRP A 8 -40.36 -20.32 25.94
CA TRP A 8 -39.44 -21.32 25.39
C TRP A 8 -40.19 -22.65 25.36
N LEU A 9 -41.12 -22.78 24.44
CA LEU A 9 -41.86 -24.00 24.11
C LEU A 9 -42.53 -23.65 22.79
N TRP A 10 -41.95 -24.03 21.65
CA TRP A 10 -42.50 -24.10 20.28
C TRP A 10 -41.33 -24.04 19.27
N TRP A 11 -40.35 -24.95 19.40
CA TRP A 11 -39.29 -25.20 18.39
C TRP A 11 -38.94 -26.69 18.39
N MET A 12 -39.95 -27.52 18.09
CA MET A 12 -39.78 -28.92 17.72
C MET A 12 -40.84 -29.22 16.67
N TRP A 13 -40.55 -30.16 15.76
CA TRP A 13 -41.34 -30.61 14.61
C TRP A 13 -40.97 -29.98 13.26
N LEU A 14 -39.85 -30.43 12.67
CA LEU A 14 -39.74 -30.66 11.22
C LEU A 14 -38.48 -31.48 10.83
N VAL A 15 -38.23 -32.63 11.45
CA VAL A 15 -37.53 -33.77 10.81
C VAL A 15 -38.00 -35.06 11.49
N ALA A 16 -39.03 -35.71 10.96
CA ALA A 16 -39.29 -37.13 11.23
C ALA A 16 -40.25 -37.69 10.17
N GLY A 17 -39.72 -38.52 9.27
CA GLY A 17 -40.51 -39.31 8.32
C GLY A 17 -40.15 -40.79 8.44
N CYS A 18 -41.07 -41.56 9.04
CA CYS A 18 -41.32 -43.02 9.00
C CYS A 18 -40.14 -43.98 9.29
N ILE A 19 -39.99 -44.57 10.50
CA ILE A 19 -40.74 -45.64 11.21
C ILE A 19 -40.03 -47.02 11.16
N CYS A 20 -39.75 -47.51 12.38
CA CYS A 20 -39.56 -48.90 12.84
C CYS A 20 -38.20 -49.60 12.64
N ALA A 21 -37.25 -49.31 13.54
CA ALA A 21 -36.67 -50.26 14.50
C ALA A 21 -35.60 -49.54 15.34
N ASP A 22 -35.91 -48.95 16.51
CA ASP A 22 -34.88 -48.40 17.42
C ASP A 22 -35.49 -47.86 18.72
N SER A 23 -35.49 -48.64 19.81
CA SER A 23 -35.82 -48.12 21.16
C SER A 23 -34.58 -47.76 21.99
N VAL A 24 -33.40 -48.24 21.60
CA VAL A 24 -32.12 -47.98 22.31
C VAL A 24 -31.35 -46.82 21.68
N ALA A 25 -31.29 -46.74 20.33
CA ALA A 25 -30.66 -45.61 19.64
C ALA A 25 -31.43 -44.28 19.82
N GLY A 26 -32.77 -44.35 19.91
CA GLY A 26 -33.62 -43.20 20.22
C GLY A 26 -33.36 -42.61 21.62
N GLN A 27 -33.20 -43.46 22.64
CA GLN A 27 -32.88 -43.02 24.00
C GLN A 27 -31.46 -42.44 24.12
N SER A 28 -30.47 -43.02 23.45
CA SER A 28 -29.09 -42.47 23.47
C SER A 28 -28.96 -41.14 22.74
N ALA A 29 -29.75 -40.92 21.67
CA ALA A 29 -29.77 -39.67 20.93
C ALA A 29 -30.47 -38.55 21.73
N GLU A 30 -31.57 -38.86 22.42
CA GLU A 30 -32.26 -37.93 23.33
C GLU A 30 -31.36 -37.54 24.53
N ASP A 31 -30.68 -38.51 25.15
CA ASP A 31 -29.72 -38.27 26.25
C ASP A 31 -28.53 -37.39 25.82
N GLY A 32 -28.03 -37.61 24.59
CA GLY A 32 -26.97 -36.79 24.00
C GLY A 32 -27.39 -35.35 23.75
N ALA A 33 -28.58 -35.12 23.18
CA ALA A 33 -29.12 -33.78 22.94
C ALA A 33 -29.37 -33.02 24.25
N GLN A 34 -29.89 -33.73 25.27
CA GLN A 34 -30.10 -33.16 26.60
C GLN A 34 -28.78 -32.76 27.26
N THR A 35 -27.72 -33.58 27.15
CA THR A 35 -26.39 -33.27 27.69
C THR A 35 -25.81 -32.00 27.06
N LEU A 36 -25.91 -31.87 25.73
CA LEU A 36 -25.43 -30.69 25.02
C LEU A 36 -26.20 -29.41 25.42
N GLN A 37 -27.50 -29.52 25.65
CA GLN A 37 -28.32 -28.42 26.14
C GLN A 37 -27.94 -28.01 27.56
N LEU A 38 -27.74 -28.98 28.46
CA LEU A 38 -27.29 -28.73 29.83
C LEU A 38 -25.93 -28.03 29.85
N ALA A 39 -24.96 -28.49 29.05
CA ALA A 39 -23.65 -27.85 28.95
C ALA A 39 -23.76 -26.40 28.44
N ARG A 40 -24.59 -26.13 27.44
CA ARG A 40 -24.83 -24.77 26.93
C ARG A 40 -25.52 -23.87 27.97
N HIS A 41 -26.47 -24.40 28.74
CA HIS A 41 -27.10 -23.67 29.83
C HIS A 41 -26.11 -23.36 30.95
N ALA A 42 -25.31 -24.34 31.38
CA ALA A 42 -24.28 -24.15 32.39
C ALA A 42 -23.27 -23.06 31.96
N ALA A 43 -22.78 -23.12 30.72
CA ALA A 43 -21.89 -22.09 30.17
C ALA A 43 -22.56 -20.70 30.11
N SER A 44 -23.85 -20.62 29.73
CA SER A 44 -24.59 -19.36 29.71
C SER A 44 -24.84 -18.77 31.10
N ALA A 45 -24.93 -19.64 32.12
CA ALA A 45 -25.01 -19.27 33.53
C ALA A 45 -23.63 -18.93 34.15
N GLY A 46 -22.54 -19.13 33.41
CA GLY A 46 -21.17 -18.88 33.85
C GLY A 46 -20.48 -20.07 34.50
N CYS A 47 -21.11 -21.24 34.56
CA CYS A 47 -20.54 -22.50 35.08
C CYS A 47 -19.79 -23.25 33.97
N PHE A 48 -18.63 -22.75 33.55
CA PHE A 48 -17.88 -23.33 32.43
C PHE A 48 -17.23 -24.66 32.80
N SER A 49 -16.67 -24.78 34.01
CA SER A 49 -16.06 -26.03 34.47
C SER A 49 -17.07 -27.18 34.53
N GLU A 50 -18.30 -26.89 34.92
CA GLU A 50 -19.42 -27.84 34.89
C GLU A 50 -19.77 -28.24 33.45
N ALA A 51 -19.92 -27.25 32.56
CA ALA A 51 -20.17 -27.49 31.14
C ALA A 51 -19.07 -28.35 30.49
N GLU A 52 -17.80 -28.06 30.77
CA GLU A 52 -16.66 -28.82 30.26
C GLU A 52 -16.68 -30.27 30.77
N THR A 53 -17.07 -30.49 32.03
CA THR A 53 -17.17 -31.83 32.63
C THR A 53 -18.23 -32.66 31.92
N LEU A 54 -19.43 -32.10 31.74
CA LEU A 54 -20.55 -32.73 31.01
C LEU A 54 -20.17 -33.13 29.59
N LEU A 55 -19.38 -32.29 28.90
CA LEU A 55 -18.93 -32.56 27.53
C LEU A 55 -17.86 -33.64 27.49
N ARG A 56 -16.87 -33.59 28.39
CA ARG A 56 -15.77 -34.56 28.43
C ARG A 56 -16.24 -35.98 28.72
N GLU A 57 -17.28 -36.15 29.53
CA GLU A 57 -17.89 -37.46 29.79
C GLU A 57 -18.47 -38.13 28.53
N LYS A 58 -18.82 -37.33 27.50
CA LYS A 58 -19.34 -37.83 26.23
C LYS A 58 -18.27 -37.97 25.14
N ILE A 59 -17.04 -37.52 25.38
CA ILE A 59 -15.93 -37.59 24.42
C ILE A 59 -15.11 -38.86 24.70
N ALA A 60 -15.14 -39.81 23.76
CA ALA A 60 -14.46 -41.10 23.91
C ALA A 60 -12.93 -40.99 23.86
N ASP A 61 -12.40 -40.15 22.97
CA ASP A 61 -10.98 -39.86 22.83
C ASP A 61 -10.75 -38.33 22.88
N PRO A 62 -10.26 -37.80 24.01
CA PRO A 62 -9.96 -36.37 24.15
C PRO A 62 -8.90 -35.85 23.19
N ASP A 63 -8.08 -36.74 22.63
CA ASP A 63 -7.02 -36.43 21.69
C ASP A 63 -7.44 -36.63 20.22
N ALA A 64 -8.70 -37.00 19.94
CA ALA A 64 -9.25 -37.12 18.58
C ALA A 64 -9.67 -35.75 17.98
N PRO A 65 -9.74 -35.60 16.64
CA PRO A 65 -10.17 -34.37 16.00
C PRO A 65 -11.56 -33.93 16.48
N ALA A 66 -11.72 -32.63 16.75
CA ALA A 66 -13.02 -32.08 17.15
C ALA A 66 -13.98 -32.04 15.95
N VAL A 67 -14.64 -33.18 15.71
CA VAL A 67 -15.58 -33.39 14.59
C VAL A 67 -17.00 -33.65 15.08
N ASP A 68 -17.18 -34.18 16.28
CA ASP A 68 -18.50 -34.38 16.88
C ASP A 68 -18.98 -33.16 17.66
N GLN A 69 -20.29 -33.08 17.91
CA GLN A 69 -20.94 -31.94 18.55
C GLN A 69 -20.43 -31.64 19.98
N PHE A 70 -19.97 -32.64 20.73
CA PHE A 70 -19.47 -32.45 22.10
C PHE A 70 -18.06 -31.88 22.08
N ALA A 71 -17.18 -32.43 21.24
CA ALA A 71 -15.83 -31.91 21.05
C ALA A 71 -15.84 -30.49 20.47
N VAL A 72 -16.74 -30.20 19.52
CA VAL A 72 -16.95 -28.85 18.98
C VAL A 72 -17.43 -27.90 20.07
N GLN A 73 -18.42 -28.30 20.88
CA GLN A 73 -18.90 -27.45 21.96
C GLN A 73 -17.83 -27.19 23.03
N LEU A 74 -16.98 -28.18 23.32
CA LEU A 74 -15.86 -28.04 24.26
C LEU A 74 -14.83 -27.03 23.73
N GLU A 75 -14.53 -27.10 22.44
CA GLU A 75 -13.65 -26.14 21.77
C GLU A 75 -14.25 -24.73 21.76
N ILE A 76 -15.57 -24.58 21.56
CA ILE A 76 -16.25 -23.28 21.69
C ILE A 76 -16.07 -22.69 23.09
N LEU A 77 -16.14 -23.51 24.17
CA LEU A 77 -15.88 -23.02 25.53
C LEU A 77 -14.44 -22.52 25.70
N ARG A 78 -13.45 -23.24 25.14
CA ARG A 78 -12.05 -22.80 25.10
C ARG A 78 -11.91 -21.45 24.39
N ARG A 79 -12.52 -21.31 23.21
CA ARG A 79 -12.48 -20.06 22.41
C ARG A 79 -13.13 -18.89 23.13
N ILE A 80 -14.24 -19.12 23.83
CA ILE A 80 -14.88 -18.09 24.67
C ILE A 80 -13.94 -17.62 25.78
N ARG A 81 -13.18 -18.53 26.42
CA ARG A 81 -12.17 -18.12 27.44
C ARG A 81 -11.06 -17.26 26.82
N LEU A 82 -10.65 -17.52 25.58
CA LEU A 82 -9.67 -16.68 24.87
C LEU A 82 -10.23 -15.28 24.57
N ASP A 83 -11.50 -15.20 24.16
CA ASP A 83 -12.17 -13.93 23.92
C ASP A 83 -12.40 -13.13 25.21
N TYR A 84 -12.76 -13.80 26.30
CA TYR A 84 -12.96 -13.21 27.63
C TYR A 84 -11.79 -13.55 28.56
N SER A 85 -10.61 -13.05 28.21
CA SER A 85 -9.34 -13.39 28.89
C SER A 85 -8.85 -12.34 29.89
N LEU A 86 -9.45 -11.14 29.92
CA LEU A 86 -8.94 -10.05 30.74
C LEU A 86 -9.56 -10.06 32.15
N THR A 87 -8.71 -9.96 33.17
CA THR A 87 -9.14 -9.61 34.53
C THR A 87 -9.45 -8.12 34.64
N GLY A 88 -10.13 -7.70 35.72
CA GLY A 88 -10.40 -6.28 35.97
C GLY A 88 -9.12 -5.44 36.04
N GLU A 89 -8.05 -5.95 36.65
CA GLU A 89 -6.76 -5.25 36.72
C GLU A 89 -6.10 -5.09 35.35
N GLN A 90 -6.17 -6.12 34.50
CA GLN A 90 -5.62 -6.08 33.15
C GLN A 90 -6.40 -5.12 32.27
N LEU A 91 -7.74 -5.12 32.34
CA LEU A 91 -8.57 -4.18 31.61
C LEU A 91 -8.30 -2.74 32.06
N LEU A 92 -8.22 -2.48 33.37
CA LEU A 92 -7.92 -1.15 33.90
C LEU A 92 -6.55 -0.64 33.40
N ARG A 93 -5.56 -1.53 33.32
CA ARG A 93 -4.25 -1.20 32.74
C ARG A 93 -4.37 -0.81 31.26
N GLN A 94 -5.10 -1.58 30.46
CA GLN A 94 -5.32 -1.24 29.04
C GLN A 94 -6.09 0.08 28.86
N LEU A 95 -7.11 0.34 29.68
CA LEU A 95 -7.87 1.59 29.63
C LEU A 95 -6.96 2.80 29.87
N ARG A 96 -6.04 2.69 30.84
CA ARG A 96 -5.07 3.73 31.20
C ARG A 96 -4.03 4.03 30.12
N GLU A 97 -3.84 3.14 29.14
CA GLU A 97 -3.00 3.45 27.97
C GLU A 97 -3.62 4.56 27.10
N SER A 98 -4.94 4.71 27.15
CA SER A 98 -5.68 5.68 26.32
C SER A 98 -6.34 6.80 27.11
N ILE A 99 -6.69 6.55 28.37
CA ILE A 99 -7.29 7.50 29.30
C ILE A 99 -6.55 7.33 30.64
N PRO A 100 -5.41 8.02 30.85
CA PRO A 100 -4.50 7.72 31.96
C PRO A 100 -5.10 7.88 33.37
N ASP A 101 -6.13 8.70 33.50
CA ASP A 101 -6.80 9.05 34.75
C ASP A 101 -8.02 8.17 35.07
N VAL A 102 -8.27 7.07 34.34
CA VAL A 102 -9.37 6.14 34.64
C VAL A 102 -9.18 5.47 36.01
N THR A 103 -10.23 5.50 36.82
CA THR A 103 -10.30 4.81 38.11
C THR A 103 -11.03 3.47 38.02
N ALA A 104 -10.86 2.62 39.04
CA ALA A 104 -11.57 1.34 39.12
C ALA A 104 -13.08 1.52 39.27
N GLU A 105 -13.52 2.57 39.98
CA GLU A 105 -14.93 2.92 40.14
C GLU A 105 -15.55 3.34 38.81
N GLU A 106 -14.81 4.09 37.98
CA GLU A 106 -15.28 4.45 36.64
C GLU A 106 -15.42 3.23 35.74
N MET A 107 -14.45 2.31 35.78
CA MET A 107 -14.50 1.04 35.05
C MET A 107 -15.69 0.20 35.49
N GLU A 108 -15.94 0.09 36.80
CA GLU A 108 -17.07 -0.68 37.33
C GLU A 108 -18.42 -0.05 36.92
N ARG A 109 -18.53 1.28 36.93
CA ARG A 109 -19.70 1.99 36.41
C ARG A 109 -19.93 1.66 34.92
N TRP A 110 -18.88 1.66 34.09
CA TRP A 110 -18.98 1.30 32.68
C TRP A 110 -19.37 -0.17 32.47
N ARG A 111 -18.91 -1.08 33.32
CA ARG A 111 -19.36 -2.49 33.32
C ARG A 111 -20.86 -2.59 33.63
N GLN A 112 -21.34 -1.90 34.66
CA GLN A 112 -22.75 -1.90 35.06
C GLN A 112 -23.66 -1.27 33.99
N GLN A 113 -23.15 -0.30 33.24
CA GLN A 113 -23.82 0.30 32.08
C GLN A 113 -23.84 -0.61 30.84
N GLY A 114 -23.10 -1.74 30.86
CA GLY A 114 -23.01 -2.67 29.74
C GLY A 114 -22.09 -2.22 28.60
N VAL A 115 -21.37 -1.10 28.74
CA VAL A 115 -20.46 -0.59 27.68
C VAL A 115 -19.10 -1.30 27.68
N LEU A 116 -18.77 -2.01 28.77
CA LEU A 116 -17.64 -2.94 28.83
C LEU A 116 -18.18 -4.37 28.78
N GLN A 117 -17.99 -5.01 27.62
CA GLN A 117 -18.41 -6.39 27.41
C GLN A 117 -17.66 -7.33 28.38
N HIS A 118 -18.43 -8.11 29.14
CA HIS A 118 -17.92 -9.00 30.17
C HIS A 118 -18.78 -10.26 30.27
N ARG A 119 -18.23 -11.29 30.92
CA ARG A 119 -18.92 -12.53 31.30
C ARG A 119 -18.47 -12.97 32.68
N VAL A 120 -19.31 -13.74 33.36
CA VAL A 120 -18.90 -14.51 34.53
C VAL A 120 -18.45 -15.88 34.05
N ILE A 121 -17.25 -16.29 34.42
CA ILE A 121 -16.68 -17.61 34.11
C ILE A 121 -16.19 -18.20 35.43
N ASP A 122 -16.83 -19.28 35.87
CA ASP A 122 -16.55 -20.00 37.11
C ASP A 122 -16.46 -19.07 38.33
N GLY A 123 -17.42 -18.14 38.44
CA GLY A 123 -17.51 -17.16 39.53
C GLY A 123 -16.61 -15.92 39.39
N GLN A 124 -15.78 -15.85 38.35
CA GLN A 124 -14.92 -14.69 38.08
C GLN A 124 -15.47 -13.81 36.97
N VAL A 125 -15.40 -12.49 37.13
CA VAL A 125 -15.75 -11.55 36.07
C VAL A 125 -14.57 -11.41 35.11
N CYS A 126 -14.77 -11.84 33.87
CA CYS A 126 -13.80 -11.76 32.79
C CYS A 126 -14.29 -10.79 31.71
N TYR A 127 -13.38 -9.96 31.18
CA TYR A 127 -13.70 -8.95 30.19
C TYR A 127 -13.23 -9.37 28.81
N PHE A 128 -13.98 -8.93 27.80
CA PHE A 128 -13.62 -9.15 26.41
C PHE A 128 -12.26 -8.51 26.08
N LYS A 129 -11.41 -9.24 25.36
CA LYS A 129 -10.02 -8.85 25.05
C LYS A 129 -9.89 -7.52 24.31
N ARG A 130 -10.95 -7.05 23.63
CA ARG A 130 -10.98 -5.74 22.94
C ARG A 130 -11.90 -4.70 23.60
N ALA A 131 -12.35 -4.93 24.85
CA ALA A 131 -13.29 -4.04 25.55
C ALA A 131 -12.78 -2.59 25.67
N ALA A 132 -11.48 -2.39 25.96
CA ALA A 132 -10.89 -1.06 26.05
C ALA A 132 -10.99 -0.28 24.72
N GLY A 133 -10.72 -0.94 23.58
CA GLY A 133 -10.84 -0.34 22.25
C GLY A 133 -12.27 0.05 21.88
N ASN A 134 -13.24 -0.78 22.28
CA ASN A 134 -14.66 -0.54 22.04
C ASN A 134 -15.25 0.58 22.90
N LEU A 135 -14.71 0.82 24.11
CA LEU A 135 -15.25 1.81 25.05
C LEU A 135 -15.44 3.20 24.42
N SER A 136 -14.46 3.68 23.65
CA SER A 136 -14.54 5.00 23.00
C SER A 136 -15.62 5.12 21.93
N ARG A 137 -16.17 4.00 21.45
CA ARG A 137 -17.30 3.98 20.50
C ARG A 137 -18.64 3.97 21.22
N ALA A 138 -18.72 3.24 22.33
CA ALA A 138 -19.94 3.11 23.11
C ALA A 138 -20.16 4.23 24.13
N CYS A 139 -19.10 4.92 24.58
CA CYS A 139 -19.15 5.93 25.63
C CYS A 139 -18.57 7.29 25.16
N PRO A 140 -19.42 8.30 24.85
CA PRO A 140 -18.97 9.62 24.44
C PRO A 140 -18.05 10.31 25.47
N ALA A 141 -18.32 10.12 26.77
CA ALA A 141 -17.50 10.69 27.84
C ALA A 141 -16.07 10.10 27.85
N ALA A 142 -15.94 8.79 27.61
CA ALA A 142 -14.62 8.16 27.46
C ALA A 142 -13.93 8.61 26.18
N LYS A 143 -14.67 8.77 25.06
CA LYS A 143 -14.15 9.28 23.79
C LYS A 143 -13.53 10.68 23.95
N ALA A 144 -14.18 11.57 24.71
CA ALA A 144 -13.71 12.94 24.93
C ALA A 144 -12.42 13.02 25.76
N ARG A 145 -12.18 12.07 26.66
CA ARG A 145 -10.97 12.02 27.51
C ARG A 145 -9.79 11.28 26.86
N ARG A 146 -10.03 10.57 25.76
CA ARG A 146 -9.03 9.74 25.10
C ARG A 146 -7.89 10.62 24.59
N GLN A 147 -6.67 10.34 25.03
CA GLN A 147 -5.48 10.99 24.50
C GLN A 147 -5.25 10.54 23.06
N THR A 148 -5.14 11.51 22.15
CA THR A 148 -4.82 11.24 20.74
C THR A 148 -3.36 10.79 20.66
N ARG A 149 -3.15 9.52 20.30
CA ARG A 149 -1.81 9.07 19.92
C ARG A 149 -1.39 9.85 18.67
N VAL A 150 -0.29 10.61 18.74
CA VAL A 150 0.27 11.33 17.58
C VAL A 150 0.61 10.27 16.54
N THR A 151 -0.24 10.17 15.52
CA THR A 151 -0.01 9.28 14.39
C THR A 151 0.93 10.01 13.43
N PRO A 152 1.91 9.32 12.79
CA PRO A 152 2.78 9.96 11.82
C PRO A 152 1.96 10.73 10.78
N THR A 153 2.51 11.84 10.32
CA THR A 153 1.92 12.77 9.34
C THR A 153 1.81 12.12 7.96
N GLY A 154 0.92 11.14 7.80
CA GLY A 154 0.42 10.69 6.50
C GLY A 154 -0.92 11.37 6.23
N THR A 155 -1.14 11.84 5.00
CA THR A 155 -2.46 12.27 4.55
C THR A 155 -3.41 11.07 4.60
N ARG A 156 -4.43 11.14 5.47
CA ARG A 156 -5.51 10.15 5.52
C ARG A 156 -6.21 10.12 4.16
N PHE A 157 -6.45 8.93 3.61
CA PHE A 157 -7.22 8.77 2.37
C PHE A 157 -8.59 9.43 2.51
N ASP A 158 -8.86 10.43 1.67
CA ASP A 158 -10.13 11.16 1.67
C ASP A 158 -11.17 10.38 0.87
N LEU A 159 -11.78 9.42 1.56
CA LEU A 159 -12.74 8.52 0.95
C LEU A 159 -13.95 9.27 0.35
N PRO A 160 -14.63 10.20 1.06
CA PRO A 160 -15.75 10.93 0.46
C PRO A 160 -15.37 11.68 -0.82
N ALA A 161 -14.20 12.32 -0.86
CA ALA A 161 -13.74 13.00 -2.08
C ALA A 161 -13.47 12.01 -3.22
N HIS A 162 -12.86 10.86 -2.93
CA HIS A 162 -12.62 9.81 -3.92
C HIS A 162 -13.95 9.25 -4.48
N LEU A 163 -14.93 8.96 -3.63
CA LEU A 163 -16.24 8.48 -4.09
C LEU A 163 -16.97 9.51 -4.95
N ALA A 164 -16.86 10.81 -4.62
CA ALA A 164 -17.42 11.87 -5.46
C ALA A 164 -16.79 11.89 -6.86
N GLN A 165 -15.49 11.62 -6.98
CA GLN A 165 -14.81 11.48 -8.27
C GLN A 165 -15.33 10.28 -9.06
N LEU A 166 -15.47 9.11 -8.40
CA LEU A 166 -16.00 7.90 -9.04
C LEU A 166 -17.42 8.12 -9.57
N VAL A 167 -18.31 8.74 -8.77
CA VAL A 167 -19.68 9.05 -9.19
C VAL A 167 -19.68 9.97 -10.42
N ALA A 168 -18.90 11.06 -10.37
CA ALA A 168 -18.82 12.02 -11.48
C ALA A 168 -18.24 11.37 -12.75
N GLU A 169 -17.23 10.50 -12.62
CA GLU A 169 -16.64 9.79 -13.73
C GLU A 169 -17.60 8.78 -14.37
N ALA A 170 -18.26 7.94 -13.55
CA ALA A 170 -19.24 6.97 -14.03
C ALA A 170 -20.37 7.63 -14.83
N GLU A 171 -20.83 8.80 -14.38
CA GLU A 171 -21.83 9.61 -15.09
C GLU A 171 -21.30 10.17 -16.40
N ARG A 172 -20.07 10.69 -16.39
CA ARG A 172 -19.44 11.28 -17.57
C ARG A 172 -19.23 10.26 -18.69
N ILE A 173 -18.79 9.05 -18.36
CA ILE A 173 -18.41 8.04 -19.36
C ILE A 173 -19.50 7.00 -19.62
N GLY A 174 -20.53 6.93 -18.76
CA GLY A 174 -21.64 6.00 -18.91
C GLY A 174 -21.27 4.53 -18.71
N GLN A 175 -20.15 4.25 -18.04
CA GLN A 175 -19.68 2.88 -17.75
C GLN A 175 -19.97 2.51 -16.30
N THR A 176 -20.27 1.22 -16.07
CA THR A 176 -20.54 0.67 -14.74
C THR A 176 -19.27 0.24 -14.01
N GLN A 177 -18.20 -0.09 -14.73
CA GLN A 177 -16.91 -0.44 -14.15
C GLN A 177 -15.89 0.60 -14.59
N ILE A 178 -15.30 1.30 -13.63
CA ILE A 178 -14.37 2.40 -13.86
C ILE A 178 -13.19 2.28 -12.89
N HIS A 179 -12.08 2.98 -13.13
CA HIS A 179 -10.98 3.06 -12.19
C HIS A 179 -10.47 1.67 -11.69
N PRO A 180 -10.10 0.74 -12.59
CA PRO A 180 -9.43 -0.49 -12.25
C PRO A 180 -8.11 -0.20 -11.54
N VAL A 181 -7.89 -0.95 -10.47
CA VAL A 181 -6.70 -0.96 -9.65
C VAL A 181 -6.15 -2.37 -9.69
N LYS A 182 -4.90 -2.52 -10.16
CA LYS A 182 -4.19 -3.79 -10.06
C LYS A 182 -3.73 -3.99 -8.63
N HIS A 183 -4.00 -5.17 -8.11
CA HIS A 183 -3.61 -5.63 -6.79
C HIS A 183 -2.59 -6.74 -6.95
N ARG A 184 -1.52 -6.68 -6.16
CA ARG A 184 -0.55 -7.77 -5.99
C ARG A 184 -0.45 -8.07 -4.50
N ILE A 185 -0.66 -9.34 -4.15
CA ILE A 185 -0.75 -9.80 -2.76
C ILE A 185 0.22 -10.94 -2.54
N ARG A 186 1.03 -10.84 -1.48
CA ARG A 186 1.79 -11.94 -0.90
C ARG A 186 1.15 -12.30 0.44
N TYR A 187 0.66 -13.52 0.57
CA TYR A 187 -0.02 -14.01 1.75
C TYR A 187 0.80 -15.13 2.38
N GLU A 188 1.06 -15.05 3.68
CA GLU A 188 1.89 -15.99 4.41
C GLU A 188 1.18 -16.52 5.67
N LEU A 189 1.31 -17.81 5.97
CA LEU A 189 0.82 -18.47 7.19
C LEU A 189 1.90 -19.40 7.76
N ARG A 190 2.14 -19.32 9.07
CA ARG A 190 3.12 -20.15 9.80
C ARG A 190 2.52 -20.77 11.05
N VAL A 191 2.75 -22.07 11.25
CA VAL A 191 2.49 -22.73 12.54
C VAL A 191 3.52 -22.26 13.56
N LYS A 192 3.11 -22.06 14.82
CA LYS A 192 4.06 -21.68 15.89
C LYS A 192 5.11 -22.78 16.12
N GLU A 193 6.34 -22.36 16.38
CA GLU A 193 7.45 -23.26 16.67
C GLU A 193 7.18 -24.11 17.92
N GLY A 194 7.65 -25.37 17.91
CA GLY A 194 7.49 -26.29 19.04
C GLY A 194 6.06 -26.80 19.24
N HIS A 195 5.15 -26.61 18.27
CA HIS A 195 3.77 -27.06 18.39
C HIS A 195 3.69 -28.59 18.54
N ARG A 196 3.06 -29.08 19.63
CA ARG A 196 3.04 -30.50 20.03
C ARG A 196 2.56 -31.49 18.97
N ARG A 197 1.76 -31.03 18.00
CA ARG A 197 1.21 -31.87 16.91
C ARG A 197 2.15 -31.97 15.70
N LEU A 198 3.15 -31.10 15.57
CA LEU A 198 4.15 -31.16 14.50
C LEU A 198 5.19 -32.23 14.85
N ARG A 199 4.84 -33.50 14.62
CA ARG A 199 5.75 -34.65 14.74
C ARG A 199 6.17 -35.12 13.36
N LYS A 200 7.34 -35.74 13.25
CA LYS A 200 7.80 -36.33 11.99
C LYS A 200 6.74 -37.32 11.46
N GLY A 201 6.35 -37.17 10.20
CA GLY A 201 5.29 -37.95 9.56
C GLY A 201 3.87 -37.39 9.72
N ALA A 202 3.66 -36.33 10.50
CA ALA A 202 2.35 -35.69 10.60
C ALA A 202 1.96 -35.03 9.27
N ILE A 203 0.67 -35.03 8.94
CA ILE A 203 0.14 -34.39 7.73
C ILE A 203 -0.39 -33.01 8.10
N VAL A 204 0.18 -31.96 7.52
CA VAL A 204 -0.28 -30.58 7.66
C VAL A 204 -1.05 -30.18 6.42
N ARG A 205 -2.26 -29.65 6.62
CA ARG A 205 -3.11 -29.11 5.56
C ARG A 205 -3.38 -27.64 5.83
N CYS A 206 -3.16 -26.80 4.84
CA CYS A 206 -3.36 -25.36 4.94
C CYS A 206 -4.24 -24.86 3.78
N TRP A 207 -5.14 -23.93 4.10
CA TRP A 207 -5.94 -23.20 3.12
C TRP A 207 -5.64 -21.71 3.29
N LEU A 208 -5.21 -21.05 2.21
CA LEU A 208 -5.06 -19.60 2.13
C LEU A 208 -6.18 -18.97 1.29
N PRO A 209 -6.60 -17.72 1.58
CA PRO A 209 -7.56 -16.97 0.76
C PRO A 209 -7.07 -16.80 -0.67
N PHE A 210 -7.94 -17.02 -1.66
CA PHE A 210 -7.62 -16.76 -3.06
C PHE A 210 -8.73 -15.92 -3.74
N PRO A 211 -8.39 -14.86 -4.50
CA PRO A 211 -9.36 -13.98 -5.14
C PRO A 211 -10.30 -14.71 -6.09
N GLN A 212 -11.60 -14.38 -6.07
CA GLN A 212 -12.57 -14.78 -7.11
C GLN A 212 -12.32 -14.05 -8.44
N GLU A 213 -12.62 -14.70 -9.56
CA GLU A 213 -12.92 -14.02 -10.82
C GLU A 213 -14.41 -13.64 -10.78
N TYR A 214 -14.71 -12.36 -10.54
CA TYR A 214 -16.06 -11.93 -10.22
C TYR A 214 -16.32 -10.49 -10.67
N ARG A 215 -17.23 -10.29 -11.63
CA ARG A 215 -17.74 -8.98 -12.13
C ARG A 215 -16.70 -7.84 -12.17
N GLN A 216 -16.45 -7.16 -11.06
CA GLN A 216 -15.52 -6.03 -10.94
C GLN A 216 -14.08 -6.43 -10.57
N GLN A 217 -13.84 -7.67 -10.15
CA GLN A 217 -12.55 -8.29 -9.87
C GLN A 217 -12.22 -9.31 -10.98
N THR A 218 -11.15 -9.07 -11.73
CA THR A 218 -10.78 -9.83 -12.94
C THR A 218 -9.27 -10.04 -13.03
N GLN A 219 -8.82 -10.77 -14.04
CA GLN A 219 -7.42 -11.05 -14.32
C GLN A 219 -6.71 -11.73 -13.15
N VAL A 220 -7.39 -12.65 -12.47
CA VAL A 220 -6.81 -13.35 -11.32
C VAL A 220 -5.70 -14.29 -11.80
N LYS A 221 -4.52 -14.15 -11.20
CA LYS A 221 -3.37 -15.02 -11.49
C LYS A 221 -2.66 -15.39 -10.19
N LEU A 222 -2.40 -16.68 -10.01
CA LEU A 222 -1.42 -17.16 -9.03
C LEU A 222 -0.03 -16.99 -9.63
N LEU A 223 0.84 -16.23 -8.96
CA LEU A 223 2.21 -15.94 -9.39
C LEU A 223 3.20 -16.95 -8.83
N SER A 224 3.07 -17.29 -7.54
CA SER A 224 3.88 -18.29 -6.86
C SER A 224 3.09 -18.92 -5.70
N ALA A 225 3.50 -20.12 -5.30
CA ALA A 225 2.98 -20.78 -4.12
C ALA A 225 4.08 -21.65 -3.51
N GLU A 226 4.26 -21.55 -2.20
CA GLU A 226 5.21 -22.35 -1.45
C GLU A 226 4.50 -23.03 -0.27
N PRO A 227 4.59 -24.36 -0.12
CA PRO A 227 5.25 -25.32 -1.02
C PRO A 227 4.60 -25.42 -2.41
N ALA A 228 5.37 -25.87 -3.41
CA ALA A 228 4.95 -25.86 -4.83
C ALA A 228 3.72 -26.74 -5.15
N SER A 229 3.34 -27.68 -4.28
CA SER A 229 2.22 -28.61 -4.46
C SER A 229 0.85 -28.00 -4.11
N ALA A 230 0.60 -26.76 -4.56
CA ALA A 230 -0.62 -26.03 -4.27
C ALA A 230 -1.79 -26.42 -5.19
N ILE A 231 -3.01 -26.48 -4.64
CA ILE A 231 -4.26 -26.70 -5.39
C ILE A 231 -5.15 -25.47 -5.24
N VAL A 232 -5.45 -24.81 -6.36
CA VAL A 232 -6.38 -23.66 -6.37
C VAL A 232 -7.80 -24.18 -6.56
N SER A 233 -8.73 -23.73 -5.71
CA SER A 233 -10.13 -24.12 -5.87
C SER A 233 -10.78 -23.50 -7.11
N PRO A 234 -11.79 -24.18 -7.71
CA PRO A 234 -12.49 -23.66 -8.89
C PRO A 234 -13.04 -22.25 -8.67
N ASN A 235 -13.02 -21.42 -9.71
CA ASN A 235 -13.67 -20.12 -9.65
C ASN A 235 -15.17 -20.27 -9.39
N GLY A 236 -15.76 -19.39 -8.59
CA GLY A 236 -17.17 -19.46 -8.19
C GLY A 236 -17.44 -20.42 -7.03
N HIS A 237 -16.45 -21.18 -6.56
CA HIS A 237 -16.57 -21.90 -5.29
C HIS A 237 -16.84 -20.88 -4.17
N PRO A 238 -17.84 -21.07 -3.29
CA PRO A 238 -18.29 -20.01 -2.37
C PRO A 238 -17.19 -19.42 -1.50
N HIS A 239 -16.25 -20.23 -1.03
CA HIS A 239 -15.02 -19.78 -0.37
C HIS A 239 -13.82 -20.23 -1.22
N ARG A 240 -13.12 -19.30 -1.89
CA ARG A 240 -12.04 -19.66 -2.83
C ARG A 240 -10.68 -19.70 -2.12
N THR A 241 -9.90 -20.74 -2.40
CA THR A 241 -8.72 -21.10 -1.60
C THR A 241 -7.53 -21.49 -2.46
N VAL A 242 -6.32 -21.28 -1.93
CA VAL A 242 -5.13 -22.04 -2.30
C VAL A 242 -4.89 -23.07 -1.20
N TYR A 243 -4.93 -24.35 -1.55
CA TYR A 243 -4.74 -25.47 -0.64
C TYR A 243 -3.33 -26.04 -0.73
N PHE A 244 -2.78 -26.42 0.42
CA PHE A 244 -1.49 -27.10 0.55
C PHE A 244 -1.65 -28.33 1.44
N GLU A 245 -0.92 -29.40 1.10
CA GLU A 245 -0.75 -30.57 1.94
C GLU A 245 0.72 -30.97 1.94
N LEU A 246 1.28 -31.26 3.12
CA LEU A 246 2.63 -31.80 3.25
C LEU A 246 2.75 -32.73 4.45
N THR A 247 3.77 -33.57 4.40
CA THR A 247 4.21 -34.41 5.52
C THR A 247 5.36 -33.72 6.24
N VAL A 248 5.31 -33.61 7.56
CA VAL A 248 6.36 -32.98 8.38
C VAL A 248 7.61 -33.88 8.37
N ASP A 249 8.71 -33.35 7.85
CA ASP A 249 10.01 -34.03 7.86
C ASP A 249 10.85 -33.66 9.10
N ASP A 250 10.90 -32.37 9.43
CA ASP A 250 11.63 -31.81 10.58
C ASP A 250 10.70 -30.98 11.48
N PRO A 251 10.27 -31.54 12.63
CA PRO A 251 9.48 -30.84 13.66
C PRO A 251 10.05 -29.51 14.16
N SER A 252 11.38 -29.33 14.10
CA SER A 252 12.04 -28.11 14.57
C SER A 252 11.94 -26.95 13.60
N ASN A 253 11.58 -27.22 12.34
CA ASN A 253 11.37 -26.21 11.30
C ASN A 253 9.90 -26.26 10.83
N PRO A 254 8.99 -25.56 11.52
CA PRO A 254 7.57 -25.60 11.18
C PRO A 254 7.35 -25.09 9.74
N PRO A 255 6.47 -25.74 8.97
CA PRO A 255 6.21 -25.35 7.59
C PRO A 255 5.60 -23.95 7.52
N ALA A 256 6.07 -23.19 6.53
CA ALA A 256 5.47 -21.92 6.12
C ALA A 256 4.72 -22.12 4.80
N PHE A 257 3.56 -21.51 4.71
CA PHE A 257 2.71 -21.54 3.53
C PHE A 257 2.61 -20.14 2.97
N GLU A 258 2.92 -19.99 1.69
CA GLU A 258 2.90 -18.73 0.98
C GLU A 258 2.15 -18.87 -0.33
N ALA A 259 1.36 -17.85 -0.66
CA ALA A 259 0.81 -17.66 -1.99
C ALA A 259 1.01 -16.20 -2.42
N GLU A 260 1.59 -16.00 -3.59
CA GLU A 260 1.63 -14.69 -4.25
C GLU A 260 0.69 -14.68 -5.45
N PHE A 261 -0.17 -13.67 -5.54
CA PHE A 261 -1.15 -13.57 -6.61
C PHE A 261 -1.44 -12.12 -6.99
N GLU A 262 -1.95 -11.92 -8.20
CA GLU A 262 -2.41 -10.63 -8.69
C GLU A 262 -3.84 -10.70 -9.25
N PHE A 263 -4.52 -9.57 -9.24
CA PHE A 263 -5.85 -9.37 -9.83
C PHE A 263 -6.07 -7.88 -10.10
N VAL A 264 -7.13 -7.55 -10.83
CA VAL A 264 -7.56 -6.18 -11.10
C VAL A 264 -8.97 -5.98 -10.55
N THR A 265 -9.17 -4.97 -9.72
CA THR A 265 -10.50 -4.61 -9.22
C THR A 265 -10.88 -3.21 -9.71
N ALA A 266 -12.01 -3.07 -10.39
CA ALA A 266 -12.60 -1.81 -10.79
C ALA A 266 -13.65 -1.34 -9.78
N ALA A 267 -13.84 -0.02 -9.68
CA ALA A 267 -14.98 0.54 -8.99
C ALA A 267 -16.25 0.13 -9.75
N TYR A 268 -17.23 -0.42 -9.03
CA TYR A 268 -18.51 -0.84 -9.57
C TYR A 268 -19.55 0.23 -9.26
N VAL A 269 -19.90 1.03 -10.27
CA VAL A 269 -20.77 2.19 -10.13
C VAL A 269 -21.93 2.16 -11.15
N PRO A 270 -22.93 1.26 -11.02
CA PRO A 270 -24.06 1.20 -11.95
C PRO A 270 -24.97 2.42 -11.82
N GLN A 271 -25.62 2.78 -12.93
CA GLN A 271 -26.68 3.80 -12.96
C GLN A 271 -27.98 3.17 -12.46
N LEU A 272 -28.34 3.48 -11.21
CA LEU A 272 -29.52 2.94 -10.53
C LEU A 272 -30.70 3.89 -10.67
N ASP A 273 -31.85 3.36 -11.08
CA ASP A 273 -33.09 4.13 -11.28
C ASP A 273 -34.27 3.32 -10.76
N PRO A 274 -34.86 3.69 -9.61
CA PRO A 274 -36.00 2.96 -9.03
C PRO A 274 -37.15 2.73 -10.01
N ALA A 275 -37.35 3.61 -11.01
CA ALA A 275 -38.40 3.46 -12.01
C ALA A 275 -38.16 2.30 -13.00
N LYS A 276 -36.93 1.79 -13.11
CA LYS A 276 -36.56 0.68 -14.00
C LYS A 276 -36.58 -0.70 -13.32
N VAL A 277 -36.86 -0.73 -12.02
CA VAL A 277 -36.90 -1.96 -11.24
C VAL A 277 -38.01 -2.88 -11.76
N LYS A 278 -37.67 -4.15 -11.99
CA LYS A 278 -38.64 -5.18 -12.41
C LYS A 278 -39.16 -5.98 -11.21
N PRO A 279 -40.41 -6.48 -11.26
CA PRO A 279 -40.91 -7.40 -10.25
C PRO A 279 -40.12 -8.72 -10.29
N TYR A 280 -40.00 -9.38 -9.13
CA TYR A 280 -39.39 -10.70 -9.05
C TYR A 280 -40.33 -11.79 -9.58
N ASP A 281 -39.76 -12.80 -10.23
CA ASP A 281 -40.39 -14.10 -10.32
C ASP A 281 -40.15 -14.84 -9.00
N THR A 282 -41.19 -14.93 -8.16
CA THR A 282 -41.07 -15.56 -6.84
C THR A 282 -40.93 -17.08 -6.90
N THR A 283 -41.06 -17.68 -8.08
CA THR A 283 -40.87 -19.13 -8.29
C THR A 283 -39.43 -19.48 -8.67
N ASP A 284 -38.63 -18.48 -9.06
CA ASP A 284 -37.21 -18.62 -9.41
C ASP A 284 -36.37 -19.14 -8.23
N GLU A 285 -35.36 -19.97 -8.55
CA GLU A 285 -34.50 -20.62 -7.56
C GLU A 285 -33.68 -19.61 -6.75
N LEU A 286 -33.12 -18.58 -7.40
CA LEU A 286 -32.37 -17.52 -6.73
C LEU A 286 -33.27 -16.76 -5.77
N TYR A 287 -34.47 -16.39 -6.20
CA TYR A 287 -35.41 -15.70 -5.31
C TYR A 287 -35.72 -16.55 -4.08
N ARG A 288 -36.08 -17.82 -4.26
CA ARG A 288 -36.45 -18.73 -3.16
C ARG A 288 -35.29 -18.99 -2.20
N GLU A 289 -34.10 -19.25 -2.72
CA GLU A 289 -32.91 -19.53 -1.91
C GLU A 289 -32.49 -18.30 -1.11
N TYR A 290 -32.37 -17.16 -1.78
CA TYR A 290 -31.81 -15.95 -1.18
C TYR A 290 -32.86 -15.09 -0.46
N THR A 291 -34.11 -15.53 -0.34
CA THR A 291 -35.11 -14.99 0.61
C THR A 291 -35.45 -15.95 1.75
N ALA A 292 -34.91 -17.18 1.75
CA ALA A 292 -35.15 -18.17 2.79
C ALA A 292 -34.32 -17.92 4.07
N GLU A 293 -34.82 -18.46 5.18
CA GLU A 293 -34.07 -18.61 6.43
C GLU A 293 -32.90 -19.58 6.24
N ARG A 294 -31.79 -19.31 6.94
CA ARG A 294 -30.64 -20.21 7.03
C ARG A 294 -30.05 -20.15 8.42
N ALA A 295 -30.53 -21.06 9.27
CA ALA A 295 -30.05 -21.20 10.62
C ALA A 295 -28.53 -21.53 10.65
N PRO A 296 -27.80 -21.09 11.69
CA PRO A 296 -28.31 -20.37 12.85
C PRO A 296 -28.28 -18.84 12.69
N HIS A 297 -27.68 -18.30 11.62
CA HIS A 297 -27.37 -16.87 11.52
C HIS A 297 -28.41 -16.02 10.79
N ILE A 298 -29.27 -16.61 9.95
CA ILE A 298 -30.41 -15.94 9.31
C ILE A 298 -31.69 -16.63 9.80
N VAL A 299 -32.42 -15.99 10.71
CA VAL A 299 -33.67 -16.51 11.31
C VAL A 299 -34.68 -15.36 11.42
N PHE A 300 -35.89 -15.58 10.92
CA PHE A 300 -36.99 -14.63 10.87
C PHE A 300 -37.89 -14.79 12.09
N THR A 301 -37.35 -14.47 13.27
CA THR A 301 -38.17 -14.41 14.49
C THR A 301 -39.29 -13.38 14.32
N PRO A 302 -40.37 -13.46 15.13
CA PRO A 302 -41.45 -12.46 15.10
C PRO A 302 -40.92 -11.01 15.21
N GLU A 303 -39.88 -10.79 16.01
CA GLU A 303 -39.22 -9.49 16.21
C GLU A 303 -38.49 -9.04 14.94
N VAL A 304 -37.77 -9.94 14.27
CA VAL A 304 -37.07 -9.65 13.01
C VAL A 304 -38.07 -9.29 11.91
N LYS A 305 -39.16 -10.06 11.77
CA LYS A 305 -40.21 -9.79 10.78
C LYS A 305 -40.89 -8.44 11.04
N LYS A 306 -41.21 -8.16 12.30
CA LYS A 306 -41.80 -6.88 12.72
C LYS A 306 -40.86 -5.72 12.42
N LEU A 307 -39.58 -5.84 12.78
CA LEU A 307 -38.58 -4.81 12.54
C LEU A 307 -38.38 -4.55 11.04
N ALA A 308 -38.28 -5.60 10.22
CA ALA A 308 -38.18 -5.47 8.78
C ALA A 308 -39.38 -4.70 8.21
N ALA A 309 -40.61 -5.04 8.65
CA ALA A 309 -41.84 -4.34 8.26
C ALA A 309 -41.86 -2.87 8.70
N GLU A 310 -41.40 -2.55 9.92
CA GLU A 310 -41.30 -1.18 10.43
C GLU A 310 -40.33 -0.32 9.62
N ILE A 311 -39.20 -0.89 9.19
CA ILE A 311 -38.18 -0.19 8.40
C ILE A 311 -38.68 0.07 6.97
N VAL A 312 -39.27 -0.93 6.32
CA VAL A 312 -39.69 -0.80 4.92
C VAL A 312 -41.03 -0.08 4.75
N GLY A 313 -41.95 -0.20 5.72
CA GLY A 313 -43.30 0.33 5.63
C GLY A 313 -44.07 -0.26 4.43
N ASP A 314 -44.82 0.60 3.73
CA ASP A 314 -45.60 0.22 2.54
C ASP A 314 -44.78 0.19 1.24
N GLU A 315 -43.45 0.31 1.32
CA GLU A 315 -42.59 0.30 0.13
C GLU A 315 -42.64 -1.07 -0.56
N THR A 316 -42.79 -1.05 -1.88
CA THR A 316 -42.83 -2.27 -2.71
C THR A 316 -41.59 -2.41 -3.58
N ASN A 317 -40.88 -1.31 -3.88
CA ASN A 317 -39.70 -1.32 -4.71
C ASN A 317 -38.51 -1.97 -3.98
N PRO A 318 -37.95 -3.10 -4.45
CA PRO A 318 -36.86 -3.78 -3.75
C PRO A 318 -35.57 -2.96 -3.61
N LEU A 319 -35.27 -2.07 -4.56
CA LEU A 319 -34.11 -1.18 -4.45
C LEU A 319 -34.29 -0.18 -3.29
N GLU A 320 -35.48 0.41 -3.18
CA GLU A 320 -35.80 1.34 -2.09
C GLU A 320 -35.92 0.62 -0.73
N LYS A 321 -36.48 -0.61 -0.70
CA LYS A 321 -36.46 -1.45 0.50
C LYS A 321 -35.03 -1.68 1.00
N ALA A 322 -34.14 -2.10 0.11
CA ALA A 322 -32.74 -2.32 0.43
C ALA A 322 -32.06 -1.04 0.94
N LEU A 323 -32.31 0.11 0.30
CA LEU A 323 -31.75 1.40 0.73
C LEU A 323 -32.25 1.84 2.11
N ARG A 324 -33.55 1.65 2.42
CA ARG A 324 -34.11 1.93 3.76
C ARG A 324 -33.46 1.04 4.83
N ILE A 325 -33.32 -0.25 4.54
CA ILE A 325 -32.66 -1.20 5.43
C ILE A 325 -31.19 -0.85 5.62
N PHE A 326 -30.47 -0.54 4.53
CA PHE A 326 -29.07 -0.10 4.58
C PHE A 326 -28.89 1.12 5.48
N ARG A 327 -29.67 2.19 5.25
CA ARG A 327 -29.63 3.41 6.07
C ARG A 327 -29.93 3.12 7.53
N TRP A 328 -30.91 2.24 7.80
CA TRP A 328 -31.22 1.83 9.16
C TRP A 328 -30.04 1.11 9.80
N VAL A 329 -29.43 0.12 9.13
CA VAL A 329 -28.28 -0.62 9.68
C VAL A 329 -27.12 0.32 9.96
N SER A 330 -26.78 1.20 9.01
CA SER A 330 -25.67 2.15 9.15
C SER A 330 -25.86 3.17 10.29
N ASN A 331 -27.11 3.52 10.62
CA ASN A 331 -27.40 4.47 11.71
C ASN A 331 -27.60 3.78 13.07
N GLU A 332 -28.22 2.60 13.07
CA GLU A 332 -28.76 1.97 14.28
C GLU A 332 -27.87 0.84 14.81
N ILE A 333 -26.94 0.31 14.01
CA ILE A 333 -25.99 -0.71 14.45
C ILE A 333 -24.60 -0.09 14.57
N ARG A 334 -24.17 0.17 15.81
CA ARG A 334 -22.87 0.78 16.08
C ARG A 334 -21.72 -0.19 15.74
N TRP A 335 -20.72 0.28 15.01
CA TRP A 335 -19.51 -0.50 14.76
C TRP A 335 -18.72 -0.74 16.04
N CYS A 336 -18.49 -2.00 16.40
CA CYS A 336 -17.65 -2.43 17.51
C CYS A 336 -16.81 -3.63 17.06
N SER A 337 -15.59 -3.78 17.59
CA SER A 337 -14.80 -4.99 17.33
C SER A 337 -15.50 -6.19 17.98
N GLU A 338 -15.59 -7.30 17.25
CA GLU A 338 -16.38 -8.48 17.64
C GLU A 338 -15.54 -9.62 18.21
N MET A 339 -16.21 -10.53 18.93
CA MET A 339 -15.73 -11.88 19.26
C MET A 339 -15.50 -12.69 17.98
N GLU A 340 -14.73 -13.78 18.09
CA GLU A 340 -14.53 -14.66 16.94
C GLU A 340 -15.88 -15.33 16.60
N TYR A 341 -16.29 -15.35 15.33
CA TYR A 341 -17.66 -15.73 14.96
C TYR A 341 -17.98 -17.19 15.31
N SER A 342 -16.97 -18.05 15.41
CA SER A 342 -17.12 -19.42 15.92
C SER A 342 -17.70 -19.54 17.34
N THR A 343 -17.72 -18.45 18.10
CA THR A 343 -18.29 -18.37 19.46
C THR A 343 -19.69 -17.74 19.50
N ILE A 344 -20.19 -17.26 18.35
CA ILE A 344 -21.46 -16.53 18.25
C ILE A 344 -22.54 -17.46 17.70
N GLN A 345 -23.61 -17.66 18.46
CA GLN A 345 -24.70 -18.55 18.05
C GLN A 345 -25.50 -17.99 16.86
N ASN A 346 -25.88 -16.72 16.91
CA ASN A 346 -26.62 -16.05 15.84
C ASN A 346 -26.09 -14.62 15.67
N LEU A 347 -25.33 -14.39 14.60
CA LEU A 347 -24.71 -13.09 14.29
C LEU A 347 -25.77 -11.99 14.10
N SER A 348 -26.77 -12.20 13.23
CA SER A 348 -27.78 -11.17 12.95
C SER A 348 -28.69 -10.90 14.16
N GLY A 349 -29.11 -11.96 14.87
CA GLY A 349 -29.90 -11.85 16.08
C GLY A 349 -29.17 -11.07 17.19
N LYS A 350 -27.87 -11.35 17.37
CA LYS A 350 -27.01 -10.60 18.29
C LYS A 350 -26.95 -9.12 17.89
N GLY A 351 -26.66 -8.83 16.62
CA GLY A 351 -26.56 -7.45 16.11
C GLY A 351 -27.84 -6.65 16.33
N ILE A 352 -29.00 -7.23 16.02
CA ILE A 352 -30.31 -6.59 16.21
C ILE A 352 -30.61 -6.33 17.69
N ALA A 353 -30.32 -7.30 18.56
CA ALA A 353 -30.60 -7.19 19.99
C ALA A 353 -29.67 -6.19 20.69
N ALA A 354 -28.38 -6.22 20.37
CA ALA A 354 -27.36 -5.39 21.03
C ALA A 354 -27.19 -4.01 20.39
N ARG A 355 -27.67 -3.82 19.15
CA ARG A 355 -27.45 -2.61 18.33
C ARG A 355 -25.97 -2.29 18.13
N GLU A 356 -25.16 -3.34 18.02
CA GLU A 356 -23.73 -3.25 17.78
C GLU A 356 -23.17 -4.51 17.10
N GLY A 357 -22.06 -4.33 16.39
CA GLY A 357 -21.35 -5.41 15.71
C GLY A 357 -20.32 -4.87 14.71
N ASP A 358 -19.40 -5.72 14.29
CA ASP A 358 -18.42 -5.39 13.25
C ASP A 358 -19.02 -5.53 11.83
N CYS A 359 -18.17 -5.58 10.81
CA CYS A 359 -18.60 -5.63 9.42
C CYS A 359 -19.42 -6.88 9.09
N GLY A 360 -19.06 -8.06 9.60
CA GLY A 360 -19.82 -9.28 9.32
C GLY A 360 -21.17 -9.30 10.04
N VAL A 361 -21.23 -8.83 11.30
CA VAL A 361 -22.51 -8.69 12.00
C VAL A 361 -23.43 -7.70 11.29
N GLN A 362 -22.93 -6.52 10.91
CA GLN A 362 -23.74 -5.54 10.18
C GLN A 362 -24.21 -6.06 8.82
N GLY A 363 -23.32 -6.73 8.07
CA GLY A 363 -23.66 -7.38 6.81
C GLY A 363 -24.78 -8.41 6.99
N LEU A 364 -24.69 -9.27 8.00
CA LEU A 364 -25.76 -10.25 8.25
C LEU A 364 -27.05 -9.65 8.77
N VAL A 365 -27.02 -8.57 9.56
CA VAL A 365 -28.25 -7.86 9.92
C VAL A 365 -28.91 -7.31 8.66
N PHE A 366 -28.15 -6.69 7.76
CA PHE A 366 -28.64 -6.21 6.48
C PHE A 366 -29.24 -7.34 5.63
N VAL A 367 -28.53 -8.46 5.47
CA VAL A 367 -29.01 -9.63 4.74
C VAL A 367 -30.30 -10.17 5.36
N THR A 368 -30.32 -10.44 6.67
CA THR A 368 -31.50 -10.99 7.36
C THR A 368 -32.73 -10.10 7.20
N LEU A 369 -32.59 -8.79 7.35
CA LEU A 369 -33.69 -7.84 7.17
C LEU A 369 -34.14 -7.75 5.70
N CYS A 370 -33.22 -7.76 4.74
CA CYS A 370 -33.56 -7.80 3.31
C CYS A 370 -34.36 -9.05 2.97
N ARG A 371 -33.89 -10.23 3.38
CA ARG A 371 -34.58 -11.50 3.13
C ARG A 371 -35.97 -11.53 3.76
N ALA A 372 -36.09 -11.07 5.01
CA ALA A 372 -37.37 -10.95 5.70
C ALA A 372 -38.35 -9.98 5.01
N ALA A 373 -37.83 -8.97 4.29
CA ALA A 373 -38.61 -8.02 3.50
C ALA A 373 -38.87 -8.46 2.04
N GLY A 374 -38.45 -9.68 1.66
CA GLY A 374 -38.62 -10.24 0.31
C GLY A 374 -37.61 -9.73 -0.72
N VAL A 375 -36.44 -9.25 -0.28
CA VAL A 375 -35.33 -8.85 -1.16
C VAL A 375 -34.24 -9.92 -1.07
N PRO A 376 -33.89 -10.61 -2.17
CA PRO A 376 -32.85 -11.64 -2.12
C PRO A 376 -31.49 -11.01 -1.75
N ALA A 377 -30.80 -11.58 -0.77
CA ALA A 377 -29.54 -11.01 -0.26
C ALA A 377 -28.56 -12.10 0.20
N ARG A 378 -27.24 -11.83 0.12
CA ARG A 378 -26.17 -12.75 0.54
C ARG A 378 -24.96 -12.03 1.12
N TRP A 379 -24.11 -12.78 1.82
CA TRP A 379 -22.84 -12.28 2.38
C TRP A 379 -21.75 -12.29 1.30
N GLN A 380 -20.89 -11.27 1.26
CA GLN A 380 -19.61 -11.33 0.51
C GLN A 380 -18.45 -10.86 1.40
N SER A 381 -17.27 -11.47 1.32
CA SER A 381 -16.14 -11.07 2.18
C SER A 381 -14.76 -11.37 1.61
N GLY A 382 -13.76 -10.73 2.23
CA GLY A 382 -12.35 -10.90 1.93
C GLY A 382 -11.54 -9.82 2.62
N TRP A 383 -10.96 -8.91 1.85
CA TRP A 383 -10.11 -7.84 2.38
C TRP A 383 -10.42 -6.49 1.75
N GLN A 384 -10.13 -5.42 2.48
CA GLN A 384 -10.02 -4.06 1.94
C GLN A 384 -8.54 -3.69 1.74
N SER A 385 -8.28 -2.95 0.67
CA SER A 385 -6.94 -2.57 0.21
C SER A 385 -6.80 -1.06 0.01
N LEU A 386 -7.57 -0.26 0.77
CA LEU A 386 -7.51 1.20 0.69
C LEU A 386 -6.06 1.69 0.89
N PRO A 387 -5.64 2.79 0.24
CA PRO A 387 -4.31 3.35 0.45
C PRO A 387 -4.04 3.61 1.93
N ASN A 388 -2.91 3.08 2.43
CA ASN A 388 -2.50 3.14 3.83
C ASN A 388 -3.46 2.45 4.83
N ARG A 389 -4.38 1.59 4.38
CA ARG A 389 -5.32 0.85 5.24
C ARG A 389 -5.62 -0.54 4.67
N ARG A 390 -5.10 -1.57 5.34
CA ARG A 390 -5.32 -2.99 5.01
C ARG A 390 -6.04 -3.66 6.16
N ASN A 391 -7.17 -4.31 5.90
CA ASN A 391 -7.89 -5.05 6.93
C ASN A 391 -8.75 -6.15 6.31
N MET A 392 -9.06 -7.17 7.09
CA MET A 392 -10.17 -8.06 6.80
C MET A 392 -11.47 -7.26 6.77
N HIS A 393 -12.35 -7.62 5.84
CA HIS A 393 -13.58 -6.88 5.63
C HIS A 393 -14.70 -7.72 5.04
N ASP A 394 -15.91 -7.44 5.52
CA ASP A 394 -17.15 -8.12 5.15
C ASP A 394 -18.16 -7.10 4.66
N TRP A 395 -18.94 -7.49 3.68
CA TRP A 395 -20.06 -6.72 3.17
C TRP A 395 -21.14 -7.68 2.68
N SER A 396 -22.06 -7.20 1.88
CA SER A 396 -23.20 -7.99 1.41
C SER A 396 -23.51 -7.68 -0.04
N GLU A 397 -24.34 -8.50 -0.64
CA GLU A 397 -24.98 -8.21 -1.91
C GLU A 397 -26.50 -8.40 -1.78
N PHE A 398 -27.27 -7.63 -2.53
CA PHE A 398 -28.72 -7.80 -2.69
C PHE A 398 -29.06 -7.81 -4.16
N TYR A 399 -30.06 -8.59 -4.57
CA TYR A 399 -30.36 -8.82 -5.98
C TYR A 399 -31.54 -7.97 -6.46
N VAL A 400 -31.36 -7.16 -7.51
CA VAL A 400 -32.43 -6.34 -8.10
C VAL A 400 -32.34 -6.34 -9.63
N GLU A 401 -33.44 -6.70 -10.30
CA GLU A 401 -33.54 -6.65 -11.76
C GLU A 401 -33.74 -5.21 -12.28
N PRO A 402 -33.08 -4.79 -13.38
CA PRO A 402 -32.24 -5.60 -14.29
C PRO A 402 -30.74 -5.64 -13.95
N TRP A 403 -30.29 -5.08 -12.82
CA TRP A 403 -28.86 -4.96 -12.50
C TRP A 403 -28.23 -6.25 -11.94
N GLY A 404 -29.04 -7.18 -11.44
CA GLY A 404 -28.59 -8.41 -10.80
C GLY A 404 -28.13 -8.16 -9.36
N TRP A 405 -27.07 -8.86 -8.93
CA TRP A 405 -26.48 -8.65 -7.60
C TRP A 405 -25.88 -7.25 -7.49
N LEU A 406 -26.20 -6.50 -6.44
CA LEU A 406 -25.70 -5.17 -6.14
C LEU A 406 -24.98 -5.18 -4.79
N PRO A 407 -23.79 -4.59 -4.66
CA PRO A 407 -23.04 -4.57 -3.40
C PRO A 407 -23.72 -3.69 -2.35
N ALA A 408 -23.58 -4.06 -1.07
CA ALA A 408 -24.02 -3.31 0.09
C ALA A 408 -23.00 -3.42 1.23
N ASP A 409 -22.32 -2.32 1.58
CA ASP A 409 -21.33 -2.27 2.68
C ASP A 409 -21.83 -1.36 3.81
N ALA A 410 -22.70 -1.90 4.66
CA ALA A 410 -23.34 -1.15 5.75
C ALA A 410 -22.34 -0.66 6.80
N SER A 411 -21.16 -1.28 6.86
CA SER A 411 -20.09 -0.97 7.83
C SER A 411 -19.26 0.24 7.44
N TYR A 412 -19.06 0.47 6.14
CA TYR A 412 -18.65 1.76 5.61
C TYR A 412 -19.77 2.79 5.71
N GLY A 413 -21.00 2.33 5.48
CA GLY A 413 -22.23 3.06 5.78
C GLY A 413 -22.36 4.37 5.03
N LEU A 414 -23.06 5.32 5.67
CA LEU A 414 -23.35 6.62 5.08
C LEU A 414 -22.11 7.53 5.12
N GLN A 415 -21.75 8.10 3.98
CA GLN A 415 -20.62 9.01 3.87
C GLN A 415 -21.02 10.44 4.24
N GLU A 416 -20.14 11.17 4.92
CA GLU A 416 -20.35 12.57 5.27
C GLU A 416 -20.23 13.48 4.04
N HIS A 417 -21.28 13.51 3.21
CA HIS A 417 -21.33 14.28 1.98
C HIS A 417 -22.75 14.80 1.69
N ALA A 418 -22.85 15.98 1.05
CA ALA A 418 -24.14 16.62 0.76
C ALA A 418 -24.90 15.93 -0.40
N ASP A 419 -24.17 15.43 -1.39
CA ASP A 419 -24.74 14.64 -2.49
C ASP A 419 -25.19 13.26 -2.01
N ALA A 420 -26.47 12.96 -2.19
CA ALA A 420 -27.07 11.67 -1.82
C ALA A 420 -26.39 10.48 -2.51
N ARG A 421 -25.91 10.64 -3.75
CA ARG A 421 -25.24 9.58 -4.51
C ARG A 421 -23.91 9.17 -3.87
N VAL A 422 -23.21 10.13 -3.27
CA VAL A 422 -21.95 9.90 -2.55
C VAL A 422 -22.22 9.42 -1.13
N ARG A 423 -23.20 10.03 -0.45
CA ARG A 423 -23.61 9.64 0.91
C ARG A 423 -24.05 8.18 0.96
N ASP A 424 -24.89 7.75 0.01
CA ASP A 424 -25.51 6.43 -0.03
C ASP A 424 -24.70 5.44 -0.90
N PHE A 425 -23.49 5.81 -1.34
CA PHE A 425 -22.67 5.09 -2.34
C PHE A 425 -22.55 3.58 -2.07
N TYR A 426 -22.32 3.18 -0.83
CA TYR A 426 -22.14 1.77 -0.49
C TYR A 426 -23.43 0.94 -0.47
N CYS A 427 -24.55 1.47 -0.96
CA CYS A 427 -25.78 0.72 -1.22
C CYS A 427 -26.05 0.70 -2.73
N GLY A 428 -25.41 -0.24 -3.42
CA GLY A 428 -25.51 -0.42 -4.88
C GLY A 428 -24.19 -0.22 -5.62
N HIS A 429 -23.20 0.40 -4.98
CA HIS A 429 -21.88 0.67 -5.56
C HIS A 429 -20.75 0.15 -4.66
N LEU A 430 -19.55 -0.02 -5.23
CA LEU A 430 -18.36 -0.47 -4.51
C LEU A 430 -17.12 0.20 -5.09
N ASP A 431 -16.18 0.61 -4.24
CA ASP A 431 -14.89 1.16 -4.65
C ASP A 431 -13.92 0.06 -5.13
N PRO A 432 -12.81 0.41 -5.81
CA PRO A 432 -11.92 -0.59 -6.40
C PRO A 432 -10.99 -1.28 -5.39
N TYR A 433 -11.00 -0.87 -4.11
CA TYR A 433 -10.05 -1.34 -3.11
C TYR A 433 -10.61 -2.50 -2.29
N ARG A 434 -10.99 -3.57 -3.00
CA ARG A 434 -11.57 -4.79 -2.44
C ARG A 434 -10.90 -6.03 -3.02
N LEU A 435 -10.66 -7.00 -2.14
CA LEU A 435 -10.34 -8.38 -2.46
C LEU A 435 -11.55 -9.24 -2.11
N ILE A 436 -12.15 -9.84 -3.14
CA ILE A 436 -13.31 -10.74 -3.02
C ILE A 436 -12.81 -12.17 -2.93
N VAL A 437 -13.07 -12.85 -1.82
CA VAL A 437 -12.71 -14.26 -1.59
C VAL A 437 -13.96 -15.12 -1.44
N ASN A 438 -14.91 -14.67 -0.63
CA ASN A 438 -16.12 -15.40 -0.29
C ASN A 438 -17.33 -14.78 -1.00
N LEU A 439 -18.16 -15.60 -1.65
CA LEU A 439 -19.41 -15.20 -2.31
C LEU A 439 -20.66 -15.48 -1.47
N ASP A 440 -20.50 -16.18 -0.36
CA ASP A 440 -21.54 -16.48 0.63
C ASP A 440 -20.87 -16.89 1.97
N TYR A 441 -21.64 -17.04 3.04
CA TYR A 441 -21.12 -17.46 4.35
C TYR A 441 -21.33 -18.95 4.64
N GLY A 442 -20.47 -19.53 5.48
CA GLY A 442 -20.70 -20.83 6.11
C GLY A 442 -20.44 -22.04 5.22
N HIS A 443 -19.79 -21.87 4.06
CA HIS A 443 -19.57 -22.95 3.11
C HIS A 443 -18.32 -23.77 3.41
N GLN A 444 -18.27 -24.97 2.84
CA GLN A 444 -17.08 -25.83 2.92
C GLN A 444 -15.90 -25.21 2.17
N LEU A 445 -14.68 -25.59 2.55
CA LEU A 445 -13.47 -25.25 1.79
C LEU A 445 -13.24 -26.26 0.66
N HIS A 446 -12.25 -26.01 -0.18
CA HIS A 446 -11.85 -26.94 -1.24
C HIS A 446 -10.34 -27.25 -1.20
N PRO A 447 -9.93 -28.50 -0.98
CA PRO A 447 -10.75 -29.63 -0.52
C PRO A 447 -11.47 -29.34 0.81
N ALA A 448 -12.52 -30.10 1.12
CA ALA A 448 -13.31 -29.91 2.33
C ALA A 448 -12.47 -30.19 3.58
N LYS A 449 -12.44 -29.21 4.49
CA LYS A 449 -11.78 -29.34 5.79
C LYS A 449 -12.62 -30.23 6.71
N GLN A 450 -11.98 -31.21 7.35
CA GLN A 450 -12.69 -32.23 8.12
C GLN A 450 -12.98 -31.81 9.57
N SER A 451 -12.07 -31.05 10.18
CA SER A 451 -12.27 -30.55 11.54
C SER A 451 -12.97 -29.21 11.59
N PHE A 452 -13.63 -28.96 12.73
CA PHE A 452 -14.29 -27.69 13.00
C PHE A 452 -13.37 -26.50 12.78
N ARG A 453 -13.79 -25.64 11.85
CA ARG A 453 -13.04 -24.47 11.37
C ARG A 453 -12.79 -23.48 12.50
N SER A 454 -11.66 -22.77 12.41
CA SER A 454 -11.36 -21.65 13.31
C SER A 454 -12.33 -20.50 13.06
N GLU A 455 -12.61 -20.21 11.80
CA GLU A 455 -13.63 -19.27 11.35
C GLU A 455 -14.65 -20.02 10.46
N PRO A 456 -15.81 -20.39 11.02
CA PRO A 456 -16.82 -21.16 10.30
C PRO A 456 -17.72 -20.29 9.42
N CYS A 457 -17.75 -18.97 9.58
CA CYS A 457 -18.68 -18.10 8.86
C CYS A 457 -18.05 -17.53 7.59
N ASP A 458 -16.96 -16.78 7.72
CA ASP A 458 -16.19 -16.26 6.58
C ASP A 458 -14.93 -17.11 6.32
N PHE A 459 -14.08 -16.66 5.39
CA PHE A 459 -12.72 -17.17 5.22
C PHE A 459 -11.79 -16.04 4.76
N GLN A 460 -11.14 -15.39 5.72
CA GLN A 460 -10.26 -14.24 5.44
C GLN A 460 -8.81 -14.41 5.92
N ARG A 461 -8.58 -15.17 7.00
CA ARG A 461 -7.24 -15.37 7.61
C ARG A 461 -6.47 -16.57 7.07
N GLY A 462 -7.19 -17.57 6.56
CA GLY A 462 -6.67 -18.91 6.32
C GLY A 462 -7.11 -19.90 7.40
N GLU A 463 -6.91 -21.19 7.12
CA GLU A 463 -7.21 -22.31 8.01
C GLU A 463 -6.07 -23.32 7.95
N ILE A 464 -5.84 -24.04 9.06
CA ILE A 464 -4.79 -25.06 9.13
C ILE A 464 -5.20 -26.22 10.03
N GLU A 465 -4.81 -27.42 9.65
CA GLU A 465 -4.94 -28.61 10.48
C GLU A 465 -3.72 -29.52 10.42
N VAL A 466 -3.53 -30.31 11.47
CA VAL A 466 -2.46 -31.31 11.58
C VAL A 466 -3.07 -32.65 11.98
N ASP A 467 -2.87 -33.69 11.16
CA ASP A 467 -3.50 -35.01 11.33
C ASP A 467 -5.03 -34.92 11.52
N GLY A 468 -5.68 -33.99 10.80
CA GLY A 468 -7.11 -33.72 10.91
C GLY A 468 -7.51 -32.84 12.10
N HIS A 469 -6.59 -32.42 12.96
CA HIS A 469 -6.88 -31.49 14.06
C HIS A 469 -6.76 -30.03 13.64
N ASN A 470 -7.84 -29.27 13.79
CA ASN A 470 -7.80 -27.82 13.65
C ASN A 470 -6.78 -27.21 14.61
N LEU A 471 -5.93 -26.29 14.11
CA LEU A 471 -5.18 -25.39 14.98
C LEU A 471 -5.90 -24.04 15.00
N TYR A 472 -6.28 -23.60 16.19
CA TYR A 472 -6.99 -22.33 16.35
C TYR A 472 -6.05 -21.14 16.22
N PHE A 473 -6.60 -19.92 16.09
CA PHE A 473 -5.82 -18.70 15.81
C PHE A 473 -4.72 -18.39 16.83
N ASP A 474 -4.76 -18.98 18.03
CA ASP A 474 -3.69 -18.85 19.03
C ASP A 474 -2.50 -19.80 18.80
N GLU A 475 -2.55 -20.69 17.81
CA GLU A 475 -1.55 -21.73 17.54
C GLU A 475 -0.73 -21.48 16.26
N TRP A 476 -1.03 -20.40 15.52
CA TRP A 476 -0.34 -20.01 14.28
C TRP A 476 -0.32 -18.48 14.11
N SER A 477 0.43 -18.00 13.11
CA SER A 477 0.52 -16.59 12.72
C SER A 477 0.39 -16.45 11.20
N TRP A 478 0.06 -15.25 10.74
CA TRP A 478 -0.06 -14.95 9.32
C TRP A 478 0.31 -13.50 9.05
N ASP A 479 0.65 -13.21 7.81
CA ASP A 479 0.92 -11.86 7.32
C ASP A 479 0.41 -11.70 5.87
N ILE A 480 0.07 -10.47 5.50
CA ILE A 480 -0.36 -10.13 4.14
C ILE A 480 0.29 -8.81 3.71
N ASP A 481 1.07 -8.87 2.63
CA ASP A 481 1.52 -7.67 1.92
C ASP A 481 0.59 -7.42 0.73
N VAL A 482 -0.02 -6.24 0.71
CA VAL A 482 -0.91 -5.80 -0.38
C VAL A 482 -0.31 -4.57 -1.03
N ARG A 483 -0.16 -4.63 -2.35
CA ARG A 483 0.27 -3.53 -3.21
C ARG A 483 -0.84 -3.22 -4.21
N THR A 484 -1.18 -1.94 -4.36
CA THR A 484 -2.20 -1.45 -5.28
C THR A 484 -1.60 -0.49 -6.30
N MET A 485 -2.07 -0.57 -7.54
CA MET A 485 -1.63 0.28 -8.65
C MET A 485 -2.84 0.67 -9.52
N PRO A 486 -3.29 1.93 -9.48
CA PRO A 486 -4.36 2.40 -10.38
C PRO A 486 -3.96 2.19 -11.85
N LEU A 487 -4.82 1.57 -12.65
CA LEU A 487 -4.57 1.36 -14.08
C LEU A 487 -5.03 2.57 -14.91
N ASP A 488 -6.09 3.26 -14.49
CA ASP A 488 -6.73 4.36 -15.23
C ASP A 488 -6.27 5.77 -14.85
N GLY A 489 -5.28 5.89 -13.96
CA GLY A 489 -4.51 7.12 -13.83
C GLY A 489 -3.68 7.34 -15.09
N GLY A 490 -4.35 7.69 -16.20
CA GLY A 490 -3.69 8.10 -17.43
C GLY A 490 -3.00 9.44 -17.22
N LEU A 491 -2.08 9.78 -18.11
CA LEU A 491 -1.37 11.05 -18.02
C LEU A 491 -2.27 12.29 -18.20
N THR A 492 -3.53 12.13 -18.61
CA THR A 492 -4.53 13.20 -18.67
C THR A 492 -4.91 13.73 -17.28
N SER A 493 -5.15 12.86 -16.29
CA SER A 493 -5.45 13.30 -14.93
C SER A 493 -4.24 13.96 -14.26
N VAL A 494 -3.04 13.53 -14.65
CA VAL A 494 -1.78 14.18 -14.26
C VAL A 494 -1.68 15.59 -14.82
N GLU A 495 -2.08 15.80 -16.08
CA GLU A 495 -2.11 17.11 -16.70
C GLU A 495 -3.01 18.08 -15.94
N GLU A 496 -4.27 17.69 -15.69
CA GLU A 496 -5.25 18.54 -15.01
C GLU A 496 -4.76 18.94 -13.61
N ALA A 497 -4.21 17.98 -12.87
CA ALA A 497 -3.69 18.22 -11.53
C ALA A 497 -2.44 19.15 -11.54
N LEU A 498 -1.52 18.94 -12.48
CA LEU A 498 -0.32 19.78 -12.60
C LEU A 498 -0.64 21.19 -13.10
N ASP A 499 -1.63 21.36 -13.98
CA ASP A 499 -2.10 22.68 -14.43
C ASP A 499 -2.62 23.55 -13.28
N ALA A 500 -3.22 22.93 -12.25
CA ALA A 500 -3.70 23.64 -11.07
C ALA A 500 -2.59 24.13 -10.13
N VAL A 501 -1.39 23.54 -10.23
CA VAL A 501 -0.30 23.67 -9.24
C VAL A 501 0.93 24.37 -9.81
N VAL A 502 1.43 23.95 -10.98
CA VAL A 502 2.70 24.42 -11.55
C VAL A 502 2.74 25.95 -11.75
N PRO A 503 1.72 26.61 -12.33
CA PRO A 503 1.74 28.07 -12.49
C PRO A 503 1.86 28.82 -11.16
N LYS A 504 1.16 28.36 -10.10
CA LYS A 504 1.23 28.95 -8.76
C LYS A 504 2.62 28.83 -8.17
N GLN A 505 3.27 27.68 -8.36
CA GLN A 505 4.63 27.45 -7.86
C GLN A 505 5.70 28.22 -8.64
N LEU A 506 5.54 28.41 -9.96
CA LEU A 506 6.43 29.27 -10.75
C LEU A 506 6.38 30.71 -10.25
N GLN A 507 5.18 31.24 -10.02
CA GLN A 507 4.97 32.59 -9.49
C GLN A 507 5.56 32.73 -8.07
N ALA A 508 5.20 31.83 -7.15
CA ALA A 508 5.68 31.85 -5.76
C ALA A 508 7.21 31.72 -5.66
N GLY A 509 7.79 30.91 -6.55
CA GLY A 509 9.23 30.71 -6.64
C GLY A 509 9.97 31.78 -7.43
N LYS A 510 9.28 32.78 -8.02
CA LYS A 510 9.85 33.82 -8.89
C LYS A 510 10.69 33.25 -10.05
N MET A 511 10.20 32.17 -10.67
CA MET A 511 10.88 31.48 -11.77
C MET A 511 10.29 31.89 -13.12
N SER A 512 11.13 31.94 -14.17
CA SER A 512 10.64 32.33 -15.51
C SER A 512 9.70 31.30 -16.10
N GLY A 513 10.06 30.02 -16.04
CA GLY A 513 9.23 28.94 -16.57
C GLY A 513 9.82 27.56 -16.30
N ALA A 514 9.10 26.54 -16.73
CA ALA A 514 9.51 25.16 -16.62
C ALA A 514 8.94 24.29 -17.75
N VAL A 515 9.60 23.17 -18.04
CA VAL A 515 9.00 22.05 -18.76
C VAL A 515 8.91 20.88 -17.79
N ILE A 516 7.68 20.40 -17.56
CA ILE A 516 7.40 19.26 -16.69
C ILE A 516 7.03 18.07 -17.56
N ALA A 517 7.46 16.88 -17.16
CA ALA A 517 7.09 15.65 -17.82
C ALA A 517 7.00 14.46 -16.90
N VAL A 518 6.19 13.50 -17.32
CA VAL A 518 5.89 12.27 -16.63
C VAL A 518 5.91 11.14 -17.64
N GLY A 519 6.52 10.02 -17.28
CA GLY A 519 6.38 8.78 -18.02
C GLY A 519 5.98 7.64 -17.11
N ARG A 520 5.16 6.74 -17.65
CA ARG A 520 4.64 5.58 -16.94
C ARG A 520 4.79 4.36 -17.84
N ARG A 521 5.36 3.29 -17.30
CA ARG A 521 5.39 1.98 -17.97
C ARG A 521 4.00 1.37 -17.93
N THR A 522 3.54 0.92 -19.08
CA THR A 522 2.31 0.16 -19.31
C THR A 522 2.66 -1.13 -20.04
N GLU A 523 1.69 -2.03 -20.22
CA GLU A 523 1.91 -3.26 -20.99
C GLU A 523 2.25 -2.98 -22.47
N ALA A 524 1.78 -1.84 -23.01
CA ALA A 524 2.03 -1.41 -24.39
C ALA A 524 3.35 -0.63 -24.57
N GLY A 525 4.15 -0.45 -23.51
CA GLY A 525 5.40 0.32 -23.53
C GLY A 525 5.39 1.47 -22.54
N TYR A 526 5.75 2.68 -22.98
CA TYR A 526 5.72 3.86 -22.12
C TYR A 526 4.71 4.88 -22.63
N GLU A 527 3.77 5.25 -21.76
CA GLU A 527 3.02 6.49 -21.93
C GLU A 527 3.90 7.65 -21.46
N THR A 528 3.94 8.74 -22.23
CA THR A 528 4.70 9.94 -21.86
C THR A 528 3.86 11.20 -22.06
N TRP A 529 4.05 12.15 -21.16
CA TRP A 529 3.39 13.45 -21.18
C TRP A 529 4.41 14.53 -20.84
N GLN A 530 4.31 15.66 -21.52
CA GLN A 530 5.13 16.83 -21.25
C GLN A 530 4.42 18.14 -21.57
N LYS A 531 4.63 19.15 -20.74
CA LYS A 531 4.06 20.49 -20.90
C LYS A 531 5.03 21.59 -20.52
N ALA A 532 5.01 22.67 -21.30
CA ALA A 532 5.79 23.87 -21.08
C ALA A 532 4.92 24.93 -20.37
N TYR A 533 5.46 25.51 -19.30
CA TYR A 533 4.81 26.50 -18.46
C TYR A 533 5.68 27.76 -18.37
N GLY A 534 5.03 28.93 -18.36
CA GLY A 534 5.70 30.21 -18.20
C GLY A 534 6.56 30.61 -19.42
N LEU A 535 7.69 31.24 -19.13
CA LEU A 535 8.56 31.91 -20.10
C LEU A 535 9.97 31.32 -20.06
N MET A 536 10.66 31.30 -21.20
CA MET A 536 12.11 31.05 -21.25
C MET A 536 12.89 32.16 -20.53
N GLN A 537 12.47 33.41 -20.73
CA GLN A 537 13.11 34.63 -20.22
C GLN A 537 12.05 35.72 -19.97
N PHE A 538 12.31 36.59 -18.99
CA PHE A 538 11.52 37.82 -18.76
C PHE A 538 12.06 39.00 -19.56
N GLU A 539 13.38 39.03 -19.76
CA GLU A 539 14.13 40.15 -20.31
C GLU A 539 15.24 39.64 -21.25
N PRO A 540 15.71 40.46 -22.23
CA PRO A 540 15.27 41.82 -22.54
C PRO A 540 13.86 41.89 -23.18
N GLN A 541 13.36 40.76 -23.70
CA GLN A 541 11.99 40.61 -24.18
C GLN A 541 11.42 39.28 -23.67
N PRO A 542 10.18 39.24 -23.14
CA PRO A 542 9.53 38.00 -22.75
C PRO A 542 9.44 37.01 -23.91
N ALA A 543 9.79 35.74 -23.68
CA ALA A 543 9.63 34.67 -24.67
C ALA A 543 8.94 33.45 -24.04
N PRO A 544 7.92 32.85 -24.68
CA PRO A 544 7.19 31.72 -24.12
C PRO A 544 8.08 30.48 -23.95
N MET A 545 7.82 29.68 -22.92
CA MET A 545 8.50 28.40 -22.74
C MET A 545 8.14 27.43 -23.86
N ARG A 546 9.14 26.71 -24.36
CA ARG A 546 8.98 25.71 -25.43
C ARG A 546 9.18 24.30 -24.87
N LYS A 547 8.43 23.33 -25.41
CA LYS A 547 8.60 21.91 -25.04
C LYS A 547 9.98 21.35 -25.40
N ASP A 548 10.59 21.87 -26.46
CA ASP A 548 11.91 21.44 -26.95
C ASP A 548 13.07 22.31 -26.43
N ALA A 549 12.81 23.14 -25.41
CA ALA A 549 13.82 24.00 -24.80
C ALA A 549 14.95 23.18 -24.16
N ILE A 550 16.18 23.64 -24.36
CA ILE A 550 17.40 23.02 -23.84
C ILE A 550 17.79 23.73 -22.55
N PHE A 551 17.86 23.01 -21.44
CA PHE A 551 18.22 23.57 -20.13
C PHE A 551 19.66 23.21 -19.77
N ASP A 552 20.33 24.09 -19.03
CA ASP A 552 21.54 23.73 -18.28
C ASP A 552 21.12 22.77 -17.15
N MET A 553 21.65 21.55 -17.16
CA MET A 553 21.29 20.48 -16.23
C MET A 553 21.94 20.62 -14.85
N ALA A 554 22.94 21.49 -14.71
CA ALA A 554 23.76 21.63 -13.51
C ALA A 554 24.15 20.25 -12.94
N SER A 555 23.91 20.00 -11.65
CA SER A 555 24.30 18.75 -10.99
C SER A 555 23.65 17.47 -11.52
N MET A 556 22.60 17.51 -12.35
CA MET A 556 22.14 16.27 -13.01
C MET A 556 23.17 15.69 -13.99
N THR A 557 24.19 16.49 -14.36
CA THR A 557 25.39 16.01 -15.08
C THR A 557 26.06 14.84 -14.35
N LYS A 558 26.07 14.86 -13.02
CA LYS A 558 26.76 13.86 -12.19
C LYS A 558 26.25 12.44 -12.46
N PRO A 559 24.96 12.12 -12.23
CA PRO A 559 24.47 10.78 -12.52
C PRO A 559 24.39 10.48 -14.02
N ILE A 560 23.89 11.43 -14.83
CA ILE A 560 23.52 11.16 -16.23
C ILE A 560 24.75 10.94 -17.12
N ALA A 561 25.72 11.85 -17.07
CA ALA A 561 26.92 11.78 -17.90
C ALA A 561 28.06 11.07 -17.17
N THR A 562 28.47 11.58 -16.01
CA THR A 562 29.68 11.11 -15.31
C THR A 562 29.49 9.71 -14.72
N GLY A 563 28.39 9.47 -14.03
CA GLY A 563 28.07 8.22 -13.35
C GLY A 563 27.90 7.06 -14.33
N THR A 564 27.04 7.25 -15.33
CA THR A 564 26.83 6.27 -16.40
C THR A 564 28.14 5.95 -17.13
N SER A 565 28.97 6.94 -17.42
CA SER A 565 30.24 6.72 -18.11
C SER A 565 31.24 5.91 -17.28
N LEU A 566 31.37 6.22 -15.97
CA LEU A 566 32.22 5.42 -15.08
C LEU A 566 31.72 3.99 -14.94
N MET A 567 30.41 3.79 -14.80
CA MET A 567 29.86 2.45 -14.66
C MET A 567 30.00 1.61 -15.93
N LYS A 568 30.02 2.25 -17.10
CA LYS A 568 30.37 1.57 -18.34
C LYS A 568 31.82 1.06 -18.33
N LEU A 569 32.76 1.83 -17.77
CA LEU A 569 34.15 1.39 -17.61
C LEU A 569 34.30 0.31 -16.53
N VAL A 570 33.46 0.33 -15.49
CA VAL A 570 33.36 -0.77 -14.50
C VAL A 570 32.91 -2.06 -15.16
N GLU A 571 31.85 -2.03 -15.98
CA GLU A 571 31.40 -3.20 -16.73
C GLU A 571 32.46 -3.77 -17.69
N GLN A 572 33.28 -2.90 -18.25
CA GLN A 572 34.40 -3.25 -19.14
C GLN A 572 35.63 -3.77 -18.38
N GLY A 573 35.63 -3.76 -17.04
CA GLY A 573 36.77 -4.17 -16.22
C GLY A 573 37.96 -3.21 -16.30
N ARG A 574 37.77 -1.99 -16.81
CA ARG A 574 38.84 -0.97 -16.95
C ARG A 574 39.08 -0.18 -15.67
N LEU A 575 38.08 -0.15 -14.78
CA LEU A 575 38.19 0.39 -13.44
C LEU A 575 37.32 -0.39 -12.45
N ALA A 576 37.74 -0.47 -11.19
CA ALA A 576 36.93 -1.01 -10.11
C ALA A 576 36.45 0.10 -9.17
N LEU A 577 35.27 -0.08 -8.58
CA LEU A 577 34.73 0.89 -7.62
C LEU A 577 35.64 1.07 -6.40
N ASP A 578 36.31 0.01 -5.96
CA ASP A 578 37.18 0.07 -4.79
C ASP A 578 38.66 0.36 -5.12
N ASP A 579 38.95 0.69 -6.38
CA ASP A 579 40.28 1.18 -6.74
C ASP A 579 40.57 2.53 -6.05
N PRO A 580 41.79 2.74 -5.51
CA PRO A 580 42.17 4.03 -4.98
C PRO A 580 42.29 5.05 -6.11
N VAL A 581 41.82 6.28 -5.88
CA VAL A 581 41.88 7.38 -6.86
C VAL A 581 43.31 7.62 -7.33
N GLY A 582 44.28 7.52 -6.40
CA GLY A 582 45.70 7.68 -6.67
C GLY A 582 46.30 6.66 -7.65
N LYS A 583 45.61 5.55 -7.95
CA LYS A 583 45.99 4.61 -9.03
C LYS A 583 45.92 5.28 -10.41
N TYR A 584 44.93 6.16 -10.59
CA TYR A 584 44.66 6.85 -11.86
C TYR A 584 45.16 8.29 -11.86
N LEU A 585 45.17 8.94 -10.69
CA LEU A 585 45.64 10.31 -10.50
C LEU A 585 46.72 10.33 -9.40
N PRO A 586 47.97 9.89 -9.67
CA PRO A 586 49.02 9.77 -8.65
C PRO A 586 49.26 11.05 -7.85
N GLU A 587 49.15 12.20 -8.51
CA GLU A 587 49.27 13.54 -7.92
C GLU A 587 48.14 13.93 -6.96
N PHE A 588 47.08 13.11 -6.84
CA PHE A 588 46.07 13.25 -5.79
C PHE A 588 46.57 12.81 -4.41
N ASN A 589 47.59 11.94 -4.34
CA ASN A 589 48.13 11.38 -3.10
C ASN A 589 49.05 12.38 -2.36
N THR A 590 48.55 13.58 -2.08
CA THR A 590 49.28 14.64 -1.37
C THR A 590 49.39 14.39 0.14
N GLU A 591 48.50 13.56 0.70
CA GLU A 591 48.38 13.27 2.12
C GLU A 591 48.06 11.77 2.31
N ASP A 592 48.37 11.20 3.48
CA ASP A 592 48.20 9.76 3.74
C ASP A 592 46.74 9.30 3.73
N ASN A 593 45.81 10.11 4.22
CA ASN A 593 44.38 9.79 4.18
C ASN A 593 43.83 9.79 2.75
N LYS A 594 44.35 10.63 1.84
CA LYS A 594 43.94 10.68 0.43
C LYS A 594 44.25 9.40 -0.34
N LYS A 595 45.28 8.65 0.08
CA LYS A 595 45.60 7.32 -0.48
C LYS A 595 44.48 6.30 -0.27
N LYS A 596 43.57 6.54 0.69
CA LYS A 596 42.41 5.69 1.01
C LYS A 596 41.14 6.05 0.23
N VAL A 597 41.13 7.17 -0.50
CA VAL A 597 39.94 7.58 -1.27
C VAL A 597 39.79 6.64 -2.46
N THR A 598 38.65 5.97 -2.59
CA THR A 598 38.33 5.08 -3.71
C THR A 598 37.40 5.74 -4.72
N ILE A 599 37.24 5.13 -5.90
CA ILE A 599 36.24 5.57 -6.88
C ILE A 599 34.83 5.56 -6.25
N ARG A 600 34.49 4.54 -5.45
CA ARG A 600 33.24 4.44 -4.70
C ARG A 600 33.06 5.63 -3.77
N HIS A 601 34.10 6.02 -3.03
CA HIS A 601 34.05 7.19 -2.15
C HIS A 601 33.75 8.49 -2.92
N LEU A 602 34.32 8.66 -4.13
CA LEU A 602 33.97 9.81 -4.97
C LEU A 602 32.48 9.75 -5.39
N MET A 603 32.04 8.60 -5.91
CA MET A 603 30.68 8.44 -6.45
C MET A 603 29.58 8.49 -5.38
N THR A 604 29.88 8.21 -4.12
CA THR A 604 28.91 8.25 -3.00
C THR A 604 29.01 9.51 -2.13
N HIS A 605 29.88 10.46 -2.49
CA HIS A 605 30.16 11.64 -1.66
C HIS A 605 30.76 11.33 -0.27
N MET A 606 31.49 10.21 -0.16
CA MET A 606 32.16 9.73 1.06
C MET A 606 33.68 9.94 1.03
N SER A 607 34.22 10.74 0.10
CA SER A 607 35.66 10.97 -0.06
C SER A 607 36.29 11.88 0.99
N GLY A 608 35.47 12.67 1.69
CA GLY A 608 35.94 13.76 2.54
C GLY A 608 36.32 15.04 1.79
N MET A 609 36.19 15.11 0.46
CA MET A 609 36.48 16.36 -0.27
C MET A 609 35.57 17.52 0.20
N PRO A 610 36.08 18.76 0.27
CA PRO A 610 35.26 19.93 0.57
C PRO A 610 34.08 20.06 -0.40
N PRO A 611 32.94 20.67 0.01
CA PRO A 611 31.75 20.75 -0.84
C PRO A 611 31.99 21.46 -2.19
N TYR A 612 32.79 22.52 -2.18
CA TYR A 612 33.01 23.39 -3.33
C TYR A 612 34.26 24.27 -3.15
N VAL A 613 34.77 24.88 -4.23
CA VAL A 613 35.81 25.93 -4.17
C VAL A 613 35.13 27.29 -4.20
N GLY A 614 35.34 28.13 -3.17
CA GLY A 614 34.69 29.45 -3.08
C GLY A 614 35.16 30.47 -4.11
N ALA A 615 34.32 31.46 -4.43
CA ALA A 615 34.56 32.46 -5.49
C ALA A 615 35.88 33.23 -5.35
N ALA A 616 36.28 33.59 -4.12
CA ALA A 616 37.56 34.27 -3.87
C ALA A 616 38.75 33.41 -4.33
N ARG A 617 38.70 32.10 -4.08
CA ARG A 617 39.76 31.18 -4.51
C ARG A 617 39.69 30.88 -5.99
N GLN A 618 38.50 30.77 -6.57
CA GLN A 618 38.33 30.67 -8.03
C GLN A 618 38.99 31.85 -8.75
N LYS A 619 38.82 33.07 -8.24
CA LYS A 619 39.50 34.27 -8.77
C LYS A 619 41.01 34.13 -8.73
N VAL A 620 41.57 33.71 -7.59
CA VAL A 620 43.02 33.49 -7.45
C VAL A 620 43.53 32.47 -8.47
N ILE A 621 42.86 31.33 -8.63
CA ILE A 621 43.24 30.29 -9.60
C ILE A 621 43.23 30.85 -11.03
N ARG A 622 42.23 31.67 -11.38
CA ARG A 622 42.13 32.31 -12.71
C ARG A 622 43.24 33.32 -12.94
N ASP A 623 43.50 34.18 -11.95
CA ASP A 623 44.52 35.22 -12.03
C ASP A 623 45.92 34.60 -12.15
N GLU A 624 46.22 33.56 -11.36
CA GLU A 624 47.48 32.79 -11.42
C GLU A 624 47.65 32.05 -12.74
N ALA A 625 46.58 31.51 -13.32
CA ALA A 625 46.62 30.81 -14.60
C ALA A 625 46.81 31.75 -15.81
N GLY A 626 46.46 33.04 -15.68
CA GLY A 626 46.57 34.04 -16.74
C GLY A 626 45.67 33.81 -17.98
N LYS A 627 44.78 32.82 -17.94
CA LYS A 627 43.85 32.46 -19.04
C LYS A 627 42.50 31.98 -18.49
N PHE A 628 41.45 32.10 -19.31
CA PHE A 628 40.13 31.54 -19.04
C PHE A 628 39.55 30.96 -20.33
N PRO A 629 39.06 29.70 -20.34
CA PRO A 629 39.04 28.74 -19.23
C PRO A 629 40.44 28.28 -18.78
N CYS A 630 40.54 27.75 -17.56
CA CYS A 630 41.79 27.28 -16.94
C CYS A 630 41.63 25.86 -16.32
N PRO A 631 41.31 24.83 -17.13
CA PRO A 631 41.04 23.48 -16.64
C PRO A 631 42.22 22.87 -15.86
N ASP A 632 43.45 23.01 -16.37
CA ASP A 632 44.65 22.42 -15.75
C ASP A 632 44.89 22.97 -14.33
N ALA A 633 44.89 24.31 -14.19
CA ALA A 633 45.06 24.97 -12.90
C ALA A 633 43.93 24.65 -11.92
N THR A 634 42.69 24.54 -12.42
CA THR A 634 41.52 24.17 -11.61
C THR A 634 41.66 22.75 -11.06
N ARG A 635 42.00 21.78 -11.93
CA ARG A 635 42.16 20.37 -11.55
C ARG A 635 43.38 20.15 -10.68
N GLU A 636 44.49 20.83 -10.93
CA GLU A 636 45.66 20.82 -10.05
C GLU A 636 45.30 21.32 -8.64
N TYR A 637 44.60 22.44 -8.53
CA TYR A 637 44.16 22.95 -7.24
C TYR A 637 43.26 21.94 -6.51
N ILE A 638 42.26 21.38 -7.20
CA ILE A 638 41.35 20.38 -6.62
C ILE A 638 42.10 19.14 -6.13
N ARG A 639 43.06 18.64 -6.92
CA ARG A 639 43.88 17.47 -6.54
C ARG A 639 44.74 17.74 -5.31
N LYS A 640 45.13 18.98 -5.01
CA LYS A 640 45.95 19.35 -3.84
C LYS A 640 45.15 19.80 -2.61
N LEU A 641 43.83 19.95 -2.72
CA LEU A 641 43.00 20.29 -1.56
C LEU A 641 43.05 19.18 -0.50
N SER A 642 43.18 19.57 0.76
CA SER A 642 43.04 18.70 1.93
C SER A 642 41.59 18.26 2.12
N LEU A 643 41.40 17.09 2.72
CA LEU A 643 40.07 16.56 3.02
C LEU A 643 39.46 17.28 4.23
N ALA A 644 38.14 17.47 4.21
CA ALA A 644 37.32 18.00 5.31
C ALA A 644 36.80 16.90 6.26
N ALA A 645 37.04 15.64 5.94
CA ALA A 645 36.66 14.45 6.72
C ALA A 645 37.54 13.26 6.32
N GLU A 646 37.60 12.22 7.15
CA GLU A 646 38.26 10.99 6.73
C GLU A 646 37.42 10.27 5.66
N PRO A 647 38.05 9.61 4.66
CA PRO A 647 37.33 8.84 3.65
C PRO A 647 36.49 7.73 4.29
N GLY A 648 35.22 7.63 3.88
CA GLY A 648 34.25 6.66 4.41
C GLY A 648 33.56 7.09 5.71
N GLU A 649 33.98 8.18 6.36
CA GLU A 649 33.45 8.59 7.66
C GLU A 649 32.04 9.18 7.59
N LYS A 650 31.82 10.15 6.68
CA LYS A 650 30.54 10.87 6.56
C LYS A 650 30.28 11.35 5.13
N MET A 651 29.00 11.53 4.80
CA MET A 651 28.58 12.06 3.51
C MET A 651 28.78 13.58 3.46
N VAL A 652 29.61 14.05 2.52
CA VAL A 652 29.82 15.46 2.22
C VAL A 652 29.53 15.69 0.74
N TYR A 653 28.36 16.26 0.43
CA TYR A 653 27.98 16.56 -0.95
C TYR A 653 29.00 17.52 -1.58
N SER A 654 29.79 17.00 -2.53
CA SER A 654 30.94 17.68 -3.11
C SER A 654 30.93 17.64 -4.63
N CYS A 655 30.95 18.82 -5.26
CA CYS A 655 31.14 18.92 -6.71
C CYS A 655 32.53 18.42 -7.14
N LEU A 656 33.51 18.50 -6.25
CA LEU A 656 34.91 18.14 -6.54
C LEU A 656 35.05 16.65 -6.84
N ASN A 657 34.23 15.81 -6.20
CA ASN A 657 34.23 14.37 -6.45
C ASN A 657 33.91 14.03 -7.90
N ALA A 658 32.87 14.65 -8.45
CA ALA A 658 32.47 14.37 -9.83
C ALA A 658 33.49 14.94 -10.84
N ILE A 659 34.15 16.06 -10.51
CA ILE A 659 35.29 16.59 -11.32
C ILE A 659 36.43 15.57 -11.34
N LEU A 660 36.78 14.99 -10.19
CA LEU A 660 37.80 13.94 -10.09
C LEU A 660 37.38 12.67 -10.84
N CYS A 661 36.09 12.27 -10.78
CA CYS A 661 35.59 11.16 -11.59
C CYS A 661 35.78 11.40 -13.10
N ALA A 662 35.51 12.61 -13.59
CA ALA A 662 35.74 12.95 -14.99
C ALA A 662 37.24 12.91 -15.36
N ALA A 663 38.12 13.38 -14.46
CA ALA A 663 39.56 13.26 -14.67
C ALA A 663 40.05 11.80 -14.70
N VAL A 664 39.51 10.94 -13.83
CA VAL A 664 39.79 9.48 -13.88
C VAL A 664 39.32 8.89 -15.20
N LEU A 665 38.11 9.23 -15.66
CA LEU A 665 37.60 8.79 -16.96
C LEU A 665 38.55 9.18 -18.09
N GLU A 666 38.99 10.44 -18.12
CA GLU A 666 39.91 10.95 -19.14
C GLU A 666 41.23 10.19 -19.15
N VAL A 667 41.82 9.90 -17.98
CA VAL A 667 43.05 9.11 -17.88
C VAL A 667 42.83 7.67 -18.35
N VAL A 668 41.73 7.04 -17.95
CA VAL A 668 41.44 5.64 -18.31
C VAL A 668 41.16 5.48 -19.80
N THR A 669 40.52 6.48 -20.43
CA THR A 669 39.98 6.38 -21.79
C THR A 669 40.80 7.11 -22.84
N GLY A 670 41.57 8.14 -22.46
CA GLY A 670 42.16 9.10 -23.38
C GLY A 670 41.15 10.04 -24.05
N GLN A 671 39.88 10.02 -23.62
CA GLN A 671 38.79 10.81 -24.20
C GLN A 671 38.19 11.77 -23.15
N PRO A 672 37.83 13.01 -23.54
CA PRO A 672 37.09 13.91 -22.67
C PRO A 672 35.66 13.41 -22.41
N LEU A 673 35.10 13.79 -21.26
CA LEU A 673 33.78 13.32 -20.79
C LEU A 673 32.66 13.57 -21.81
N ASP A 674 32.68 14.72 -22.49
CA ASP A 674 31.68 15.10 -23.48
C ASP A 674 31.66 14.14 -24.68
N SER A 675 32.84 13.79 -25.19
CA SER A 675 33.02 12.87 -26.32
C SER A 675 32.64 11.44 -25.92
N PHE A 676 33.11 10.98 -24.76
CA PHE A 676 32.79 9.64 -24.26
C PHE A 676 31.29 9.47 -24.00
N ALA A 677 30.64 10.43 -23.33
CA ALA A 677 29.21 10.39 -23.08
C ALA A 677 28.38 10.49 -24.37
N ALA A 678 28.81 11.30 -25.34
CA ALA A 678 28.17 11.39 -26.64
C ALA A 678 28.22 10.05 -27.39
N GLU A 679 29.37 9.38 -27.41
CA GLU A 679 29.57 8.12 -28.11
C GLU A 679 28.83 6.94 -27.44
N HIS A 680 28.87 6.87 -26.12
CA HIS A 680 28.45 5.68 -25.40
C HIS A 680 27.09 5.77 -24.72
N ILE A 681 26.50 6.97 -24.64
CA ILE A 681 25.20 7.21 -23.97
C ILE A 681 24.27 7.94 -24.92
N PHE A 682 24.62 9.16 -25.35
CA PHE A 682 23.66 10.03 -26.02
C PHE A 682 23.33 9.58 -27.44
N LYS A 683 24.33 9.27 -28.29
CA LYS A 683 24.07 8.77 -29.65
C LYS A 683 23.32 7.42 -29.64
N PRO A 684 23.74 6.40 -28.86
CA PRO A 684 23.02 5.12 -28.83
C PRO A 684 21.58 5.26 -28.31
N LEU A 685 21.35 6.17 -27.37
CA LEU A 685 20.00 6.49 -26.89
C LEU A 685 19.26 7.49 -27.77
N LYS A 686 19.80 8.01 -28.87
CA LYS A 686 19.16 9.07 -29.69
C LYS A 686 18.76 10.31 -28.87
N MET A 687 19.61 10.70 -27.92
CA MET A 687 19.47 11.92 -27.12
C MET A 687 20.09 13.12 -27.86
N ASP A 688 19.50 13.48 -29.00
CA ASP A 688 20.11 14.36 -29.99
C ASP A 688 20.32 15.81 -29.52
N SER A 689 19.66 16.23 -28.45
CA SER A 689 19.81 17.57 -27.86
C SER A 689 20.64 17.55 -26.56
N SER A 690 21.24 16.42 -26.20
CA SER A 690 22.04 16.26 -25.00
C SER A 690 23.52 16.33 -25.30
N GLY A 691 24.25 17.12 -24.50
CA GLY A 691 25.69 17.28 -24.66
C GLY A 691 26.23 18.44 -23.82
N PHE A 692 27.51 18.73 -24.00
CA PHE A 692 28.19 19.86 -23.36
C PHE A 692 28.41 20.95 -24.41
N ASN A 693 28.49 22.22 -23.98
CA ASN A 693 28.72 23.36 -24.87
C ASN A 693 27.84 23.30 -26.15
N PRO A 694 26.50 23.41 -26.01
CA PRO A 694 25.57 23.16 -27.10
C PRO A 694 25.94 23.96 -28.36
N LEU A 695 25.91 23.27 -29.51
CA LEU A 695 26.31 23.82 -30.80
C LEU A 695 25.63 25.16 -31.10
N GLU A 696 26.32 26.02 -31.85
CA GLU A 696 25.85 27.37 -32.18
C GLU A 696 24.43 27.37 -32.79
N ASN A 697 24.11 26.37 -33.63
CA ASN A 697 22.78 26.21 -34.22
C ASN A 697 21.67 25.76 -33.25
N LYS A 698 22.02 25.29 -32.05
CA LYS A 698 21.06 24.90 -30.98
C LYS A 698 20.94 25.95 -29.89
N ARG A 699 21.82 26.96 -29.87
CA ARG A 699 21.91 27.98 -28.82
C ARG A 699 20.61 28.77 -28.62
N THR A 700 19.84 28.99 -29.68
CA THR A 700 18.54 29.67 -29.63
C THR A 700 17.44 28.86 -28.92
N ARG A 701 17.62 27.54 -28.81
CA ARG A 701 16.76 26.65 -28.01
C ARG A 701 17.19 26.61 -26.55
N CYS A 702 18.40 27.04 -26.22
CA CYS A 702 18.87 27.08 -24.84
C CYS A 702 18.12 28.14 -24.05
N VAL A 703 17.63 27.75 -22.88
CA VAL A 703 16.99 28.66 -21.93
C VAL A 703 18.06 29.58 -21.34
N PRO A 704 17.93 30.92 -21.47
CA PRO A 704 18.87 31.85 -20.84
C PRO A 704 18.78 31.74 -19.32
N SER A 705 19.93 31.57 -18.67
CA SER A 705 20.02 31.40 -17.23
C SER A 705 20.18 32.78 -16.56
N GLU A 706 21.34 33.07 -16.00
CA GLU A 706 21.64 34.33 -15.31
C GLU A 706 22.24 35.39 -16.27
N ARG A 707 22.15 36.67 -15.90
CA ARG A 707 22.89 37.75 -16.56
C ARG A 707 24.38 37.42 -16.61
N ALA A 708 24.96 37.49 -17.81
CA ALA A 708 26.39 37.26 -18.00
C ALA A 708 27.20 38.42 -17.43
N ALA A 709 28.33 38.11 -16.79
CA ALA A 709 29.29 39.13 -16.36
C ALA A 709 29.70 40.01 -17.55
N HIS A 710 29.67 41.33 -17.34
CA HIS A 710 29.97 42.36 -18.35
C HIS A 710 29.15 42.26 -19.65
N GLY A 711 27.97 41.61 -19.64
CA GLY A 711 27.09 41.53 -20.81
C GLY A 711 27.62 40.66 -21.96
N SER A 712 28.62 39.81 -21.70
CA SER A 712 29.30 38.96 -22.69
C SER A 712 28.45 37.82 -23.29
N GLY A 713 27.23 37.64 -22.79
CA GLY A 713 26.29 36.59 -23.22
C GLY A 713 25.34 37.02 -24.33
N ALA A 714 24.65 36.06 -24.96
CA ALA A 714 23.63 36.38 -25.95
C ALA A 714 22.49 37.15 -25.30
N GLY A 715 22.17 38.34 -25.82
CA GLY A 715 21.20 39.26 -25.18
C GLY A 715 21.59 39.71 -23.77
N GLY A 716 22.86 39.56 -23.37
CA GLY A 716 23.36 39.85 -22.03
C GLY A 716 23.22 38.71 -21.02
N PHE A 717 22.82 37.50 -21.44
CA PHE A 717 22.59 36.34 -20.56
C PHE A 717 23.47 35.14 -20.91
N LEU A 718 23.76 34.32 -19.90
CA LEU A 718 24.34 32.99 -20.09
C LEU A 718 23.32 32.10 -20.81
N GLN A 719 23.53 31.88 -22.10
CA GLN A 719 22.66 31.07 -22.96
C GLN A 719 23.51 30.09 -23.76
N GLY A 720 23.30 28.78 -23.55
CA GLY A 720 24.20 27.75 -24.10
C GLY A 720 25.62 27.82 -23.53
N GLN A 721 25.77 28.38 -22.33
CA GLN A 721 26.99 28.40 -21.52
C GLN A 721 26.62 27.92 -20.13
N VAL A 722 27.47 27.09 -19.54
CA VAL A 722 27.24 26.55 -18.20
C VAL A 722 27.17 27.67 -17.15
N HIS A 723 26.22 27.57 -16.23
CA HIS A 723 26.03 28.48 -15.11
C HIS A 723 27.07 28.25 -14.00
N ASP A 724 27.43 26.99 -13.73
CA ASP A 724 28.39 26.62 -12.68
C ASP A 724 29.79 27.19 -12.95
N PRO A 725 30.35 28.02 -12.04
CA PRO A 725 31.64 28.66 -12.26
C PRO A 725 32.82 27.68 -12.40
N LEU A 726 32.83 26.56 -11.65
CA LEU A 726 33.90 25.57 -11.76
C LEU A 726 33.84 24.79 -13.07
N ALA A 727 32.66 24.49 -13.58
CA ALA A 727 32.50 23.93 -14.91
C ALA A 727 32.92 24.93 -15.99
N ALA A 728 32.59 26.22 -15.84
CA ALA A 728 33.03 27.27 -16.75
C ALA A 728 34.57 27.41 -16.77
N MET A 729 35.22 27.35 -15.61
CA MET A 729 36.69 27.31 -15.50
C MET A 729 37.30 26.09 -16.20
N GLN A 730 36.56 24.99 -16.35
CA GLN A 730 36.96 23.81 -17.11
C GLN A 730 36.55 23.84 -18.59
N GLY A 731 36.09 24.99 -19.09
CA GLY A 731 35.66 25.13 -20.49
C GLY A 731 34.29 24.53 -20.79
N GLY A 732 33.46 24.34 -19.77
CA GLY A 732 32.09 23.85 -19.89
C GLY A 732 31.94 22.32 -19.86
N VAL A 733 33.03 21.56 -20.00
CA VAL A 733 33.04 20.10 -19.88
C VAL A 733 33.56 19.71 -18.51
N SER A 734 32.64 19.33 -17.61
CA SER A 734 32.99 18.99 -16.24
C SER A 734 32.09 17.89 -15.67
N GLY A 735 32.63 17.06 -14.78
CA GLY A 735 31.85 15.97 -14.20
C GLY A 735 30.76 16.41 -13.22
N ASN A 736 30.88 17.61 -12.63
CA ASN A 736 29.91 18.14 -11.67
C ASN A 736 28.70 18.84 -12.30
N ALA A 737 28.89 19.47 -13.47
CA ALA A 737 27.94 20.32 -14.17
C ALA A 737 28.40 20.53 -15.64
N GLY A 738 27.55 21.07 -16.50
CA GLY A 738 27.88 21.39 -17.90
C GLY A 738 27.09 20.61 -18.94
N LEU A 739 26.35 19.57 -18.54
CA LEU A 739 25.39 18.92 -19.41
C LEU A 739 24.24 19.87 -19.73
N PHE A 740 23.87 19.95 -21.00
CA PHE A 740 22.63 20.52 -21.50
C PHE A 740 21.75 19.40 -22.01
N SER A 741 20.44 19.48 -21.78
CA SER A 741 19.50 18.44 -22.22
C SER A 741 18.07 18.98 -22.35
N THR A 742 17.15 18.14 -22.83
CA THR A 742 15.73 18.40 -23.01
C THR A 742 14.91 17.35 -22.27
N VAL A 743 13.63 17.62 -22.03
CA VAL A 743 12.71 16.62 -21.51
C VAL A 743 12.62 15.39 -22.43
N ALA A 744 12.59 15.59 -23.76
CA ALA A 744 12.52 14.49 -24.73
C ALA A 744 13.70 13.52 -24.61
N ASP A 745 14.91 14.04 -24.46
CA ASP A 745 16.10 13.20 -24.26
C ASP A 745 16.08 12.50 -22.90
N LEU A 746 15.61 13.20 -21.86
CA LEU A 746 15.53 12.64 -20.51
C LEU A 746 14.44 11.58 -20.38
N HIS A 747 13.35 11.61 -21.17
CA HIS A 747 12.41 10.50 -21.28
C HIS A 747 13.13 9.22 -21.68
N ARG A 748 13.98 9.30 -22.70
CA ARG A 748 14.74 8.15 -23.23
C ARG A 748 15.75 7.62 -22.21
N TYR A 749 16.46 8.53 -21.54
CA TYR A 749 17.35 8.15 -20.45
C TYR A 749 16.61 7.46 -19.29
N ALA A 750 15.46 8.01 -18.86
CA ALA A 750 14.66 7.47 -17.77
C ALA A 750 14.08 6.09 -18.09
N GLN A 751 13.57 5.90 -19.31
CA GLN A 751 13.10 4.60 -19.81
C GLN A 751 14.24 3.57 -19.79
N MET A 752 15.43 3.93 -20.31
CA MET A 752 16.61 3.05 -20.25
C MET A 752 16.97 2.64 -18.82
N MET A 753 16.96 3.58 -17.88
CA MET A 753 17.25 3.28 -16.47
C MET A 753 16.22 2.33 -15.86
N LEU A 754 14.92 2.56 -16.11
CA LEU A 754 13.86 1.71 -15.59
C LEU A 754 13.83 0.33 -16.27
N ASP A 755 14.14 0.24 -17.57
CA ASP A 755 14.17 -1.00 -18.37
C ASP A 755 15.50 -1.79 -18.22
N GLY A 756 16.16 -1.68 -17.05
CA GLY A 756 17.35 -2.47 -16.75
C GLY A 756 18.53 -2.21 -17.69
N GLY A 757 18.66 -0.98 -18.18
CA GLY A 757 19.80 -0.52 -18.96
C GLY A 757 19.64 -0.63 -20.48
N THR A 758 18.42 -0.86 -20.99
CA THR A 758 18.13 -1.06 -22.42
C THR A 758 17.01 -0.15 -22.91
N LEU A 759 17.10 0.35 -24.15
CA LEU A 759 16.00 1.04 -24.83
C LEU A 759 16.13 0.82 -26.35
N ASP A 760 15.00 0.63 -27.05
CA ASP A 760 14.95 0.43 -28.51
C ASP A 760 15.92 -0.66 -29.03
N GLY A 761 16.09 -1.74 -28.25
CA GLY A 761 17.01 -2.84 -28.57
C GLY A 761 18.50 -2.54 -28.32
N VAL A 762 18.85 -1.35 -27.83
CA VAL A 762 20.22 -0.93 -27.51
C VAL A 762 20.47 -1.03 -26.01
N ARG A 763 21.50 -1.78 -25.60
CA ARG A 763 21.93 -1.89 -24.21
C ARG A 763 23.03 -0.88 -23.89
N ILE A 764 22.78 0.02 -22.93
CA ILE A 764 23.76 0.99 -22.43
C ILE A 764 24.53 0.41 -21.24
N LEU A 765 23.81 -0.22 -20.31
CA LEU A 765 24.33 -0.89 -19.11
C LEU A 765 23.64 -2.24 -18.90
N LYS A 766 24.26 -3.14 -18.15
CA LYS A 766 23.66 -4.37 -17.63
C LYS A 766 22.65 -4.02 -16.55
N GLU A 767 21.62 -4.86 -16.42
CA GLU A 767 20.61 -4.69 -15.38
C GLU A 767 21.22 -4.69 -13.97
N GLN A 768 22.18 -5.60 -13.71
CA GLN A 768 22.90 -5.62 -12.44
C GLN A 768 23.64 -4.31 -12.15
N THR A 769 24.18 -3.66 -13.18
CA THR A 769 24.87 -2.39 -13.04
C THR A 769 23.91 -1.25 -12.72
N ILE A 770 22.71 -1.24 -13.32
CA ILE A 770 21.63 -0.32 -12.91
C ILE A 770 21.28 -0.53 -11.44
N ARG A 771 21.10 -1.79 -11.01
CA ARG A 771 20.84 -2.13 -9.60
C ARG A 771 21.97 -1.64 -8.69
N ASP A 772 23.23 -1.83 -9.09
CA ASP A 772 24.39 -1.33 -8.34
C ASP A 772 24.41 0.20 -8.25
N MET A 773 24.04 0.91 -9.32
CA MET A 773 23.96 2.38 -9.31
C MET A 773 22.88 2.92 -8.38
N THR A 774 21.81 2.16 -8.16
CA THR A 774 20.57 2.63 -7.54
C THR A 774 20.26 1.97 -6.19
N ARG A 775 21.09 1.05 -5.70
CA ARG A 775 21.05 0.55 -4.32
C ARG A 775 21.89 1.38 -3.36
N VAL A 776 21.70 1.21 -2.06
CA VAL A 776 22.49 1.88 -1.02
C VAL A 776 23.97 1.47 -1.12
N GLN A 777 24.84 2.46 -1.31
CA GLN A 777 26.29 2.29 -1.42
C GLN A 777 27.06 2.87 -0.21
N ASN A 778 26.36 3.45 0.75
CA ASN A 778 26.90 4.07 1.96
C ASN A 778 26.04 3.71 3.21
N PRO A 779 25.97 2.42 3.59
CA PRO A 779 25.18 2.01 4.75
C PRO A 779 25.64 2.76 6.02
N GLY A 780 24.69 3.16 6.86
CA GLY A 780 24.97 3.87 8.11
C GLY A 780 25.16 5.38 8.01
N ALA A 781 25.30 5.96 6.80
CA ALA A 781 25.45 7.41 6.66
C ALA A 781 24.20 8.18 7.11
N VAL A 782 24.41 9.27 7.86
CA VAL A 782 23.37 10.19 8.33
C VAL A 782 23.69 11.63 7.93
N ASN A 783 22.66 12.45 7.72
CA ASN A 783 22.81 13.88 7.48
C ASN A 783 23.05 14.64 8.79
N LYS A 784 23.25 15.96 8.70
CA LYS A 784 23.46 16.85 9.85
C LYS A 784 22.33 16.88 10.90
N TYR A 785 21.17 16.29 10.60
CA TYR A 785 20.03 16.16 11.50
C TYR A 785 19.88 14.76 12.09
N GLY A 786 20.86 13.87 11.87
CA GLY A 786 20.84 12.48 12.34
C GLY A 786 19.89 11.57 11.55
N LYS A 787 19.33 12.04 10.42
CA LYS A 787 18.47 11.21 9.56
C LYS A 787 19.31 10.45 8.52
N PRO A 788 18.91 9.25 8.08
CA PRO A 788 19.60 8.52 7.03
C PRO A 788 19.85 9.38 5.78
N ASP A 789 21.07 9.38 5.25
CA ASP A 789 21.45 10.05 3.99
C ASP A 789 22.03 9.02 3.02
N ARG A 790 21.12 8.35 2.32
CA ARG A 790 21.43 7.20 1.47
C ARG A 790 21.81 7.65 0.07
N ARG A 791 22.89 7.07 -0.46
CA ARG A 791 23.49 7.40 -1.75
C ARG A 791 23.65 6.15 -2.58
N GLY A 792 23.29 6.27 -3.85
CA GLY A 792 23.71 5.35 -4.89
C GLY A 792 25.03 5.83 -5.49
N LEU A 793 25.38 5.32 -6.66
CA LEU A 793 26.56 5.78 -7.40
C LEU A 793 26.19 7.06 -8.18
N LEU A 794 26.46 8.22 -7.58
CA LEU A 794 26.07 9.58 -8.01
C LEU A 794 24.56 9.86 -8.05
N TRP A 795 23.74 8.97 -7.46
CA TRP A 795 22.29 9.13 -7.31
C TRP A 795 21.90 9.45 -5.86
N ASP A 796 20.90 10.32 -5.68
CA ASP A 796 20.18 10.46 -4.42
C ASP A 796 19.20 9.28 -4.30
N LEU A 797 19.15 8.63 -3.13
CA LEU A 797 18.19 7.55 -2.86
C LEU A 797 17.14 8.01 -1.85
N TYR A 798 15.90 7.64 -2.12
CA TYR A 798 14.75 7.85 -1.26
C TYR A 798 14.30 6.48 -0.75
N VAL A 799 14.49 6.22 0.53
CA VAL A 799 14.17 4.94 1.18
C VAL A 799 12.91 5.09 2.05
N PRO A 800 12.04 4.07 2.14
CA PRO A 800 10.94 4.04 3.11
C PRO A 800 11.45 4.11 4.57
N ASP A 801 10.56 4.42 5.51
CA ASP A 801 10.90 4.45 6.94
C ASP A 801 11.44 3.07 7.40
N PRO A 802 12.44 2.99 8.30
CA PRO A 802 13.17 1.75 8.62
C PRO A 802 12.35 0.60 9.20
N GLY A 803 11.07 0.82 9.50
CA GLY A 803 10.16 -0.19 10.04
C GLY A 803 9.46 -1.06 9.00
N ASP A 804 9.45 -0.66 7.72
CA ASP A 804 8.57 -1.25 6.70
C ASP A 804 9.28 -2.02 5.57
N ALA A 805 10.61 -1.98 5.46
CA ALA A 805 11.31 -2.76 4.44
C ALA A 805 12.78 -3.02 4.81
N GLY A 806 13.30 -4.18 4.42
CA GLY A 806 14.71 -4.53 4.61
C GLY A 806 15.68 -3.47 4.09
N VAL A 807 16.92 -3.50 4.56
CA VAL A 807 17.98 -2.47 4.35
C VAL A 807 18.29 -2.10 2.89
N ASP A 808 17.80 -2.88 1.92
CA ASP A 808 18.05 -2.70 0.48
C ASP A 808 16.86 -2.11 -0.31
N ALA A 809 15.69 -1.90 0.30
CA ALA A 809 14.53 -1.37 -0.41
C ALA A 809 14.65 0.14 -0.68
N ILE A 810 14.60 0.53 -1.96
CA ILE A 810 14.50 1.93 -2.38
C ILE A 810 13.09 2.23 -2.89
N PHE A 811 12.50 3.34 -2.45
CA PHE A 811 11.23 3.82 -2.97
C PHE A 811 11.41 4.55 -4.29
N ALA A 812 12.42 5.41 -4.37
CA ALA A 812 12.77 6.15 -5.56
C ALA A 812 14.27 6.47 -5.59
N TYR A 813 14.78 6.82 -6.76
CA TYR A 813 16.09 7.44 -6.92
C TYR A 813 16.01 8.63 -7.87
N GLY A 814 16.90 9.59 -7.71
CA GLY A 814 16.86 10.81 -8.49
C GLY A 814 18.04 11.74 -8.24
N HIS A 815 18.03 12.89 -8.88
CA HIS A 815 19.01 13.93 -8.61
C HIS A 815 18.44 15.29 -9.01
N THR A 816 18.90 16.35 -8.33
CA THR A 816 18.51 17.73 -8.64
C THR A 816 19.66 18.56 -9.21
N GLY A 817 19.35 19.57 -10.03
CA GLY A 817 20.29 20.56 -10.56
C GLY A 817 20.08 21.93 -9.95
N TYR A 818 21.17 22.68 -9.74
CA TYR A 818 21.12 24.02 -9.17
C TYR A 818 20.28 24.98 -10.02
N THR A 819 20.32 24.88 -11.35
CA THR A 819 19.58 25.74 -12.28
C THR A 819 18.05 25.59 -12.24
N GLY A 820 17.54 24.58 -11.52
CA GLY A 820 16.10 24.34 -11.35
C GLY A 820 15.65 22.96 -11.85
N THR A 821 16.54 22.23 -12.51
CA THR A 821 16.26 20.91 -13.10
C THR A 821 16.19 19.79 -12.05
N ALA A 822 15.42 18.74 -12.32
CA ALA A 822 15.38 17.53 -11.50
C ALA A 822 14.81 16.34 -12.29
N ILE A 823 15.24 15.14 -11.92
CA ILE A 823 14.67 13.87 -12.38
C ILE A 823 14.49 12.95 -11.17
N ARG A 824 13.37 12.24 -11.12
CA ARG A 824 13.07 11.22 -10.11
C ARG A 824 12.41 10.01 -10.77
N MET A 825 12.85 8.82 -10.40
CA MET A 825 12.40 7.53 -10.95
C MET A 825 11.94 6.62 -9.81
N TYR A 826 10.83 5.94 -10.05
CA TYR A 826 10.12 5.06 -9.12
C TYR A 826 10.09 3.66 -9.74
N PRO A 827 11.13 2.84 -9.50
CA PRO A 827 11.31 1.57 -10.20
C PRO A 827 10.14 0.60 -10.00
N GLU A 828 9.68 0.45 -8.76
CA GLU A 828 8.57 -0.45 -8.41
C GLU A 828 7.22 -0.03 -9.05
N HIS A 829 7.06 1.26 -9.36
CA HIS A 829 5.85 1.80 -10.00
C HIS A 829 5.98 1.94 -11.52
N GLY A 830 7.17 1.74 -12.09
CA GLY A 830 7.43 2.02 -13.50
C GLY A 830 7.22 3.49 -13.89
N VAL A 831 7.29 4.43 -12.93
CA VAL A 831 7.00 5.86 -13.13
C VAL A 831 8.30 6.67 -13.06
N TYR A 832 8.39 7.72 -13.87
CA TYR A 832 9.43 8.75 -13.71
C TYR A 832 8.87 10.14 -13.97
N ILE A 833 9.51 11.12 -13.34
CA ILE A 833 9.09 12.51 -13.37
C ILE A 833 10.33 13.39 -13.63
N ILE A 834 10.21 14.29 -14.59
CA ILE A 834 11.23 15.24 -15.00
C ILE A 834 10.68 16.65 -14.81
N ALA A 835 11.40 17.49 -14.08
CA ALA A 835 11.03 18.89 -13.85
C ALA A 835 12.19 19.81 -14.23
N LEU A 836 12.16 20.40 -15.42
CA LEU A 836 13.18 21.33 -15.90
C LEU A 836 12.70 22.76 -15.74
N ALA A 837 13.01 23.39 -14.60
CA ALA A 837 12.71 24.79 -14.33
C ALA A 837 13.93 25.68 -14.53
N ASN A 838 13.70 26.98 -14.77
CA ASN A 838 14.74 28.00 -14.79
C ASN A 838 14.67 28.86 -13.52
N ARG A 839 15.40 28.47 -12.48
CA ARG A 839 15.39 29.18 -11.19
C ARG A 839 16.37 30.35 -11.13
N VAL A 840 17.36 30.35 -12.01
CA VAL A 840 18.48 31.31 -11.93
C VAL A 840 18.23 32.57 -12.77
N HIS A 841 17.21 32.57 -13.62
CA HIS A 841 16.88 33.74 -14.41
C HIS A 841 16.07 34.79 -13.65
N PRO A 842 16.39 36.09 -13.78
CA PRO A 842 17.57 36.64 -14.45
C PRO A 842 18.80 36.77 -13.52
N ASN A 843 18.62 36.70 -12.19
CA ASN A 843 19.58 37.15 -11.19
C ASN A 843 19.82 36.14 -10.03
N ASP A 844 19.61 34.85 -10.26
CA ASP A 844 19.75 33.76 -9.26
C ASP A 844 19.00 33.98 -7.94
N THR A 845 17.73 34.39 -8.03
CA THR A 845 16.86 34.60 -6.85
C THR A 845 15.71 33.61 -6.72
N GLY A 846 15.52 32.72 -7.72
CA GLY A 846 14.38 31.82 -7.77
C GLY A 846 14.46 30.66 -6.77
N LYS A 847 13.30 30.24 -6.27
CA LYS A 847 13.13 29.15 -5.30
C LYS A 847 12.38 27.98 -5.92
N VAL A 848 13.09 26.91 -6.22
CA VAL A 848 12.53 25.74 -6.95
C VAL A 848 12.04 24.60 -6.04
N GLY A 849 12.36 24.64 -4.74
CA GLY A 849 12.05 23.56 -3.80
C GLY A 849 10.56 23.24 -3.70
N SER A 850 9.70 24.26 -3.65
CA SER A 850 8.25 24.07 -3.56
C SER A 850 7.64 23.54 -4.86
N LEU A 851 8.13 23.98 -6.02
CA LEU A 851 7.71 23.45 -7.33
C LEU A 851 8.01 21.95 -7.42
N ARG A 852 9.25 21.55 -7.11
CA ARG A 852 9.64 20.12 -7.15
C ARG A 852 8.73 19.28 -6.25
N ARG A 853 8.60 19.67 -4.98
CA ARG A 853 7.74 18.99 -4.01
C ARG A 853 6.32 18.83 -4.54
N ALA A 854 5.72 19.93 -4.98
CA ALA A 854 4.34 19.92 -5.44
C ALA A 854 4.14 19.05 -6.69
N VAL A 855 5.10 19.05 -7.63
CA VAL A 855 5.07 18.15 -8.80
C VAL A 855 5.17 16.69 -8.36
N TRP A 856 6.09 16.34 -7.46
CA TRP A 856 6.22 14.94 -6.98
C TRP A 856 4.98 14.46 -6.24
N GLU A 857 4.43 15.29 -5.34
CA GLU A 857 3.22 14.98 -4.56
C GLU A 857 2.01 14.83 -5.47
N THR A 858 1.85 15.73 -6.46
CA THR A 858 0.73 15.69 -7.41
C THR A 858 0.78 14.43 -8.26
N VAL A 859 1.93 14.12 -8.87
CA VAL A 859 2.06 12.91 -9.70
C VAL A 859 1.99 11.65 -8.84
N GLY A 860 2.55 11.67 -7.63
CA GLY A 860 2.47 10.56 -6.68
C GLY A 860 1.05 10.24 -6.26
N ALA A 861 0.24 11.27 -5.98
CA ALA A 861 -1.17 11.11 -5.68
C ALA A 861 -1.97 10.53 -6.86
N VAL A 862 -1.66 10.95 -8.09
CA VAL A 862 -2.42 10.53 -9.28
C VAL A 862 -2.01 9.14 -9.79
N LEU A 863 -0.72 8.80 -9.77
CA LEU A 863 -0.19 7.59 -10.42
C LEU A 863 0.27 6.48 -9.47
N MET A 864 0.58 6.82 -8.21
CA MET A 864 1.26 5.89 -7.30
C MET A 864 0.53 5.70 -5.96
N ASP A 865 -0.55 6.46 -5.72
CA ASP A 865 -1.38 6.38 -4.51
C ASP A 865 -0.59 6.49 -3.20
N CYS A 866 0.54 7.22 -3.24
CA CYS A 866 1.50 7.35 -2.14
C CYS A 866 1.88 8.82 -1.92
N PRO A 867 1.80 9.34 -0.68
CA PRO A 867 2.41 10.64 -0.38
C PRO A 867 3.93 10.53 -0.53
N ALA A 868 4.52 11.42 -1.33
CA ALA A 868 5.95 11.42 -1.56
C ALA A 868 6.74 11.55 -0.23
N PRO A 869 7.73 10.67 0.05
CA PRO A 869 8.59 10.79 1.23
C PRO A 869 9.56 11.98 1.17
#